data_AF-A0A9W9D881-F1
#
_entry.id   AF-A0A9W9D881-F1
#
_cell.length_a   1.000
_cell.length_b   1.000
_cell.length_c   1.000
_cell.angle_alpha   90.00
_cell.angle_beta   90.00
_cell.angle_gamma   90.00
#
_symmetry.space_group_name_H-M   'P 1'
#
loop_
_entity.id
_entity.type
_entity.pdbx_description
1 polymer ?
#
loop_
_entity_poly.entity_id
_entity_poly.type
_entity_poly.pdbx_seq_one_letter_code
_entity_poly.pdbx_strand_id
1 'polypeptide(L)'
;MLVKHAVEYEITGFLARTQPLNVQDSIVRYITQVNLTRLDIYQVQGSSFWTADSEQATLLLRGLFAGGLLAFVFASERYRVNYGLDPARLPSSETAVPYTSKDSPSPRSEFSHTDIVIILTYLSHYRKGLSDESLFRSFELLMKAEQADLQYEAWVTSASSDLPGSFRHLAGVSIKDRNLCITRIFPALKYSKAAIDYFLFNFCFMRELREFPSKLSGSGWDIGAAKTHTTTGFSGTKDTSYTLLLDVNHIDLPSQTHTDAEVLRYLLHDETKIETLDNAANSEFSDAENILRLVDASIDPELRVILDVGAQILHRSNKQVAAMWLSRNESADVDAILQTSPFVKQLDRCFVYLDESHTRGIDLKLPRNYKAAVTLGPGLTKDRMMQVSDFLEYAGKTSDDEIEVIDILCWSIGETWGELRRLISFWAIQGHRYETRKGLLNGANTTKEQALAFLEDEAQTLEDRYRPRAIDGGDALDFETWDPTNERLSMIRSRHQDFQASSLGSASLSEEHERELSVEIQQEQQVERPHRMEAAEHVLHGDLQQLARTGSLNTKSEVVEYAFHALQSTSAAKLVGLKQFPLDFFVSKDFTRTIKSSTYSTNVSFTSDDYLRGVQYVISIPGKHPFYIERLLIVSPYEANLLLSIIRDAKRVTLHIFAPRHNANFAPLDKLDLWHIGK
;
A
#
# COMPACT_ATOMS: atom_id res chain seq x y z
N MET A 1 -18.30 -21.14 -18.63
CA MET A 1 -19.50 -21.41 -17.80
C MET A 1 -20.31 -20.14 -17.57
N LEU A 2 -19.77 -19.14 -16.84
CA LEU A 2 -20.47 -17.89 -16.50
C LEU A 2 -21.15 -17.17 -17.69
N VAL A 3 -20.48 -17.08 -18.84
CA VAL A 3 -21.03 -16.47 -20.07
C VAL A 3 -22.31 -17.17 -20.54
N LYS A 4 -22.35 -18.51 -20.51
CA LYS A 4 -23.55 -19.27 -20.88
C LYS A 4 -24.66 -19.03 -19.86
N HIS A 5 -24.32 -19.02 -18.57
CA HIS A 5 -25.26 -18.70 -17.51
C HIS A 5 -25.89 -17.30 -17.70
N ALA A 6 -25.11 -16.28 -18.07
CA ALA A 6 -25.61 -14.93 -18.37
C ALA A 6 -26.57 -14.86 -19.58
N VAL A 7 -26.48 -15.79 -20.53
CA VAL A 7 -27.36 -15.87 -21.70
C VAL A 7 -28.58 -16.76 -21.43
N GLU A 8 -28.42 -17.81 -20.61
CA GLU A 8 -29.47 -18.76 -20.23
C GLU A 8 -30.40 -18.21 -19.13
N TYR A 9 -29.87 -17.41 -18.21
CA TYR A 9 -30.55 -16.79 -17.08
C TYR A 9 -30.54 -15.27 -17.28
N GLU A 10 -31.73 -14.71 -17.51
CA GLU A 10 -31.90 -13.31 -17.89
C GLU A 10 -31.35 -12.36 -16.81
N ILE A 11 -30.31 -11.61 -17.18
CA ILE A 11 -29.81 -10.48 -16.39
C ILE A 11 -30.67 -9.26 -16.75
N THR A 12 -30.97 -8.38 -15.80
CA THR A 12 -31.76 -7.16 -16.02
C THR A 12 -31.17 -6.34 -17.19
N GLY A 13 -32.00 -6.02 -18.19
CA GLY A 13 -31.59 -5.35 -19.44
C GLY A 13 -31.02 -6.28 -20.53
N PHE A 14 -30.61 -7.51 -20.20
CA PHE A 14 -29.94 -8.44 -21.12
C PHE A 14 -30.84 -9.63 -21.53
N LEU A 15 -31.76 -9.38 -22.46
CA LEU A 15 -32.77 -10.35 -22.90
C LEU A 15 -32.26 -11.36 -23.97
N ALA A 16 -30.99 -11.76 -23.91
CA ALA A 16 -30.33 -12.59 -24.92
C ALA A 16 -31.05 -13.95 -25.13
N ARG A 17 -31.57 -14.55 -24.05
CA ARG A 17 -32.31 -15.82 -24.06
C ARG A 17 -33.47 -15.88 -25.07
N THR A 18 -34.13 -14.75 -25.30
CA THR A 18 -35.30 -14.64 -26.17
C THR A 18 -34.96 -14.56 -27.66
N GLN A 19 -33.67 -14.37 -28.00
CA GLN A 19 -33.22 -14.22 -29.38
C GLN A 19 -33.04 -15.57 -30.09
N PRO A 20 -33.07 -15.62 -31.43
CA PRO A 20 -32.70 -16.81 -32.19
C PRO A 20 -31.29 -17.32 -31.86
N LEU A 21 -31.07 -18.65 -31.91
CA LEU A 21 -29.79 -19.27 -31.51
C LEU A 21 -28.56 -18.67 -32.20
N ASN A 22 -28.65 -18.34 -33.50
CA ASN A 22 -27.55 -17.69 -34.23
C ASN A 22 -27.23 -16.28 -33.72
N VAL A 23 -28.21 -15.56 -33.18
CA VAL A 23 -28.02 -14.25 -32.54
C VAL A 23 -27.44 -14.45 -31.13
N GLN A 24 -27.88 -15.48 -30.39
CA GLN A 24 -27.27 -15.84 -29.10
C GLN A 24 -25.78 -16.19 -29.25
N ASP A 25 -25.41 -17.00 -30.24
CA ASP A 25 -24.01 -17.34 -30.54
C ASP A 25 -23.19 -16.10 -30.91
N SER A 26 -23.78 -15.16 -31.65
CA SER A 26 -23.15 -13.88 -32.00
C SER A 26 -22.96 -12.98 -30.76
N ILE A 27 -23.94 -12.92 -29.86
CA ILE A 27 -23.86 -12.20 -28.57
C ILE A 27 -22.77 -12.82 -27.69
N VAL A 28 -22.74 -14.16 -27.56
CA VAL A 28 -21.70 -14.88 -26.81
C VAL A 28 -20.31 -14.54 -27.35
N ARG A 29 -20.13 -14.53 -28.68
CA ARG A 29 -18.86 -14.13 -29.30
C ARG A 29 -18.52 -12.68 -28.98
N TYR A 30 -19.49 -11.79 -29.14
CA TYR A 30 -19.34 -10.35 -28.93
C TYR A 30 -18.90 -9.99 -27.50
N ILE A 31 -19.41 -10.68 -26.48
CA ILE A 31 -19.02 -10.42 -25.08
C ILE A 31 -17.75 -11.16 -24.64
N THR A 32 -17.28 -12.19 -25.37
CA THR A 32 -16.12 -13.02 -24.95
C THR A 32 -14.84 -12.83 -25.74
N GLN A 33 -14.92 -12.50 -27.03
CA GLN A 33 -13.72 -12.31 -27.84
C GLN A 33 -13.24 -10.86 -27.76
N VAL A 34 -11.97 -10.67 -27.36
CA VAL A 34 -11.30 -9.36 -27.38
C VAL A 34 -11.39 -8.75 -28.76
N ASN A 35 -10.97 -9.53 -29.76
CA ASN A 35 -10.86 -9.15 -31.16
C ASN A 35 -12.11 -9.59 -31.94
N LEU A 36 -12.76 -8.66 -32.64
CA LEU A 36 -13.96 -8.90 -33.43
C LEU A 36 -13.82 -8.33 -34.84
N THR A 37 -14.40 -8.99 -35.84
CA THR A 37 -14.51 -8.43 -37.20
C THR A 37 -15.67 -7.43 -37.30
N ARG A 38 -15.69 -6.61 -38.36
CA ARG A 38 -16.87 -5.77 -38.66
C ARG A 38 -18.17 -6.58 -38.75
N LEU A 39 -18.10 -7.82 -39.24
CA LEU A 39 -19.26 -8.70 -39.37
C LEU A 39 -19.79 -9.17 -38.01
N ASP A 40 -18.92 -9.57 -37.08
CA ASP A 40 -19.33 -9.99 -35.73
C ASP A 40 -20.00 -8.85 -34.97
N ILE A 41 -19.47 -7.62 -35.10
CA ILE A 41 -20.05 -6.42 -34.49
C ILE A 41 -21.43 -6.12 -35.10
N TYR A 42 -21.56 -6.16 -36.42
CA TYR A 42 -22.81 -5.91 -37.13
C TYR A 42 -23.90 -6.95 -36.81
N GLN A 43 -23.54 -8.23 -36.65
CA GLN A 43 -24.47 -9.30 -36.30
C GLN A 43 -25.18 -9.08 -34.96
N VAL A 44 -24.56 -8.34 -34.03
CA VAL A 44 -25.16 -8.00 -32.74
C VAL A 44 -25.77 -6.59 -32.78
N GLN A 45 -25.00 -5.56 -33.13
CA GLN A 45 -25.44 -4.16 -33.10
C GLN A 45 -26.50 -3.81 -34.17
N GLY A 46 -26.56 -4.57 -35.27
CA GLY A 46 -27.57 -4.41 -36.32
C GLY A 46 -28.83 -5.28 -36.12
N SER A 47 -28.92 -6.03 -35.02
CA SER A 47 -30.03 -6.95 -34.75
C SER A 47 -31.13 -6.31 -33.90
N SER A 48 -32.32 -6.91 -33.89
CA SER A 48 -33.44 -6.50 -33.02
C SER A 48 -33.16 -6.63 -31.52
N PHE A 49 -32.06 -7.28 -31.13
CA PHE A 49 -31.62 -7.34 -29.75
C PHE A 49 -31.10 -5.98 -29.27
N TRP A 50 -30.44 -5.19 -30.13
CA TRP A 50 -29.70 -3.98 -29.75
C TRP A 50 -30.61 -2.78 -29.48
N THR A 51 -31.23 -2.76 -28.31
CA THR A 51 -31.94 -1.63 -27.69
C THR A 51 -31.04 -0.91 -26.67
N ALA A 52 -31.42 0.29 -26.24
CA ALA A 52 -30.65 1.08 -25.26
C ALA A 52 -30.31 0.30 -23.96
N ASP A 53 -31.29 -0.40 -23.37
CA ASP A 53 -31.08 -1.20 -22.15
C ASP A 53 -30.10 -2.37 -22.41
N SER A 54 -30.24 -3.02 -23.56
CA SER A 54 -29.39 -4.15 -23.95
C SER A 54 -27.98 -3.73 -24.34
N GLU A 55 -27.79 -2.53 -24.90
CA GLU A 55 -26.50 -1.97 -25.29
C GLU A 55 -25.64 -1.80 -24.03
N GLN A 56 -26.18 -1.12 -23.01
CA GLN A 56 -25.50 -0.95 -21.72
C GLN A 56 -25.17 -2.29 -21.06
N ALA A 57 -26.13 -3.21 -20.97
CA ALA A 57 -25.91 -4.52 -20.35
C ALA A 57 -24.90 -5.39 -21.13
N THR A 58 -24.93 -5.35 -22.46
CA THR A 58 -23.99 -6.11 -23.31
C THR A 58 -22.59 -5.52 -23.26
N LEU A 59 -22.44 -4.19 -23.20
CA LEU A 59 -21.15 -3.52 -23.05
C LEU A 59 -20.54 -3.80 -21.67
N LEU A 60 -21.32 -3.77 -20.59
CA LEU A 60 -20.88 -4.20 -19.25
C LEU A 60 -20.42 -5.65 -19.24
N LEU A 61 -21.22 -6.59 -19.78
CA LEU A 61 -20.82 -8.00 -19.88
C LEU A 61 -19.57 -8.20 -20.75
N ARG A 62 -19.43 -7.42 -21.82
CA ARG A 62 -18.21 -7.41 -22.64
C ARG A 62 -17.00 -6.93 -21.83
N GLY A 63 -17.13 -5.86 -21.04
CA GLY A 63 -16.06 -5.40 -20.13
C GLY A 63 -15.66 -6.46 -19.12
N LEU A 64 -16.66 -7.12 -18.50
CA LEU A 64 -16.44 -8.19 -17.53
C LEU A 64 -15.68 -9.40 -18.10
N PHE A 65 -15.98 -9.79 -19.34
CA PHE A 65 -15.38 -10.97 -19.99
C PHE A 65 -14.26 -10.61 -20.98
N ALA A 66 -14.58 -10.10 -22.17
CA ALA A 66 -13.59 -9.73 -23.20
C ALA A 66 -12.69 -8.55 -22.81
N GLY A 67 -13.19 -7.60 -22.02
CA GLY A 67 -12.40 -6.50 -21.44
C GLY A 67 -11.47 -6.96 -20.31
N GLY A 68 -11.61 -8.19 -19.83
CA GLY A 68 -10.69 -8.81 -18.89
C GLY A 68 -10.87 -8.44 -17.42
N LEU A 69 -11.87 -7.63 -17.03
CA LEU A 69 -12.07 -7.21 -15.63
C LEU A 69 -12.09 -8.41 -14.66
N LEU A 70 -12.91 -9.43 -14.95
CA LEU A 70 -13.02 -10.61 -14.09
C LEU A 70 -11.74 -11.45 -14.11
N ALA A 71 -11.07 -11.55 -15.25
CA ALA A 71 -9.81 -12.27 -15.37
C ALA A 71 -8.70 -11.59 -14.54
N PHE A 72 -8.59 -10.26 -14.63
CA PHE A 72 -7.66 -9.47 -13.84
C PHE A 72 -7.96 -9.60 -12.34
N VAL A 73 -9.20 -9.32 -11.90
CA VAL A 73 -9.58 -9.36 -10.49
C VAL A 73 -9.42 -10.76 -9.87
N PHE A 74 -9.74 -11.85 -10.58
CA PHE A 74 -9.66 -13.19 -9.99
C PHE A 74 -8.31 -13.89 -10.18
N ALA A 75 -7.47 -13.47 -11.14
CA ALA A 75 -6.16 -14.08 -11.37
C ALA A 75 -4.97 -13.24 -10.88
N SER A 76 -5.10 -11.92 -10.75
CA SER A 76 -4.02 -11.02 -10.30
C SER A 76 -4.26 -10.44 -8.90
N GLU A 77 -5.51 -10.12 -8.53
CA GLU A 77 -5.80 -9.39 -7.30
C GLU A 77 -6.06 -10.32 -6.10
N ARG A 78 -5.13 -10.30 -5.12
CA ARG A 78 -5.26 -11.07 -3.86
C ARG A 78 -5.76 -10.18 -2.73
N TYR A 79 -6.85 -10.59 -2.08
CA TYR A 79 -7.45 -9.85 -0.96
C TYR A 79 -6.50 -9.76 0.23
N ARG A 80 -6.40 -8.56 0.81
CA ARG A 80 -5.44 -8.14 1.84
C ARG A 80 -3.97 -8.19 1.42
N VAL A 81 -3.65 -8.41 0.14
CA VAL A 81 -2.27 -8.36 -0.39
C VAL A 81 -2.11 -7.28 -1.46
N ASN A 82 -3.01 -7.28 -2.46
CA ASN A 82 -3.06 -6.26 -3.52
C ASN A 82 -4.21 -5.26 -3.31
N TYR A 83 -5.28 -5.66 -2.61
CA TYR A 83 -6.42 -4.78 -2.31
C TYR A 83 -7.12 -5.11 -1.00
N GLY A 84 -7.84 -4.13 -0.47
CA GLY A 84 -8.73 -4.32 0.68
C GLY A 84 -9.38 -2.99 1.10
N LEU A 85 -9.95 -2.96 2.31
CA LEU A 85 -10.55 -1.75 2.88
C LEU A 85 -9.58 -1.12 3.87
N ASP A 86 -9.51 0.20 3.95
CA ASP A 86 -8.75 0.92 4.97
C ASP A 86 -9.66 1.81 5.85
N PRO A 87 -10.10 1.30 7.02
CA PRO A 87 -10.88 2.09 7.99
C PRO A 87 -10.10 3.22 8.66
N ALA A 88 -8.77 3.25 8.55
CA ALA A 88 -7.91 4.27 9.13
C ALA A 88 -7.56 5.39 8.13
N ARG A 89 -7.94 5.24 6.85
CA ARG A 89 -7.74 6.25 5.80
C ARG A 89 -8.40 7.58 6.19
N LEU A 90 -7.74 8.68 5.86
CA LEU A 90 -8.22 10.03 6.08
C LEU A 90 -8.16 10.79 4.74
N PRO A 91 -9.30 11.21 4.15
CA PRO A 91 -10.68 10.96 4.62
C PRO A 91 -11.05 9.46 4.60
N SER A 92 -12.01 9.09 5.45
CA SER A 92 -12.51 7.71 5.54
C SER A 92 -13.26 7.32 4.28
N SER A 93 -12.93 6.15 3.73
CA SER A 93 -13.55 5.58 2.55
C SER A 93 -14.05 4.15 2.83
N GLU A 94 -15.12 3.76 2.13
CA GLU A 94 -15.70 2.41 2.18
C GLU A 94 -15.39 1.60 0.90
N THR A 95 -14.67 2.18 -0.07
CA THR A 95 -14.23 1.49 -1.29
C THR A 95 -12.96 0.67 -1.05
N ALA A 96 -12.69 -0.29 -1.94
CA ALA A 96 -11.42 -0.99 -1.95
C ALA A 96 -10.28 -0.10 -2.45
N VAL A 97 -9.18 -0.10 -1.72
CA VAL A 97 -7.93 0.62 -2.03
C VAL A 97 -6.82 -0.37 -2.36
N PRO A 98 -5.80 0.03 -3.15
CA PRO A 98 -4.61 -0.77 -3.38
C PRO A 98 -3.83 -1.01 -2.09
N TYR A 99 -3.12 -2.14 -2.02
CA TYR A 99 -2.25 -2.52 -0.91
C TYR A 99 -0.82 -2.67 -1.45
N THR A 100 0.16 -2.12 -0.72
CA THR A 100 1.58 -2.18 -1.11
C THR A 100 2.24 -3.51 -0.74
N SER A 101 1.62 -4.24 0.18
CA SER A 101 1.94 -5.61 0.60
C SER A 101 0.80 -6.14 1.49
N LYS A 102 0.92 -7.39 1.95
CA LYS A 102 0.01 -7.97 2.93
C LYS A 102 -0.33 -7.03 4.11
N ASP A 103 -1.63 -6.81 4.35
CA ASP A 103 -2.22 -5.97 5.41
C ASP A 103 -1.76 -4.50 5.44
N SER A 104 -1.10 -4.02 4.38
CA SER A 104 -0.56 -2.67 4.26
C SER A 104 -1.26 -1.90 3.13
N PRO A 105 -2.40 -1.22 3.39
CA PRO A 105 -3.05 -0.36 2.40
C PRO A 105 -2.14 0.78 1.95
N SER A 106 -2.24 1.16 0.67
CA SER A 106 -1.63 2.40 0.19
C SER A 106 -2.34 3.61 0.81
N PRO A 107 -1.62 4.60 1.38
CA PRO A 107 -2.24 5.71 2.09
C PRO A 107 -3.08 6.64 1.20
N ARG A 108 -2.65 6.82 -0.06
CA ARG A 108 -3.23 7.80 -1.01
C ARG A 108 -3.63 7.17 -2.35
N SER A 109 -3.07 6.02 -2.75
CA SER A 109 -3.46 5.38 -4.01
C SER A 109 -4.93 4.95 -4.01
N GLU A 110 -5.54 5.00 -5.19
CA GLU A 110 -6.85 4.47 -5.56
C GLU A 110 -6.70 3.73 -6.90
N PHE A 111 -7.60 2.81 -7.25
CA PHE A 111 -7.59 2.20 -8.59
C PHE A 111 -8.24 3.18 -9.58
N SER A 112 -7.61 3.46 -10.73
CA SER A 112 -8.14 4.42 -11.70
C SER A 112 -9.39 3.91 -12.45
N HIS A 113 -9.56 2.59 -12.53
CA HIS A 113 -10.64 1.96 -13.28
C HIS A 113 -11.90 1.76 -12.41
N THR A 114 -12.96 2.53 -12.66
CA THR A 114 -14.22 2.54 -11.89
C THR A 114 -14.78 1.13 -11.62
N ASP A 115 -14.89 0.28 -12.64
CA ASP A 115 -15.42 -1.09 -12.47
C ASP A 115 -14.52 -2.01 -11.64
N ILE A 116 -13.19 -1.79 -11.62
CA ILE A 116 -12.27 -2.52 -10.73
C ILE A 116 -12.54 -2.09 -9.29
N VAL A 117 -12.68 -0.79 -9.01
CA VAL A 117 -13.07 -0.29 -7.68
C VAL A 117 -14.38 -0.93 -7.23
N ILE A 118 -15.41 -0.98 -8.09
CA ILE A 118 -16.71 -1.58 -7.77
C ILE A 118 -16.56 -3.06 -7.40
N ILE A 119 -15.93 -3.87 -8.26
CA ILE A 119 -15.81 -5.32 -8.05
C ILE A 119 -14.95 -5.62 -6.80
N LEU A 120 -13.81 -4.96 -6.64
CA LEU A 120 -12.93 -5.16 -5.48
C LEU A 120 -13.59 -4.69 -4.17
N THR A 121 -14.43 -3.64 -4.22
CA THR A 121 -15.23 -3.19 -3.07
C THR A 121 -16.24 -4.26 -2.65
N TYR A 122 -17.04 -4.79 -3.59
CA TYR A 122 -17.96 -5.90 -3.33
C TYR A 122 -17.22 -7.10 -2.72
N LEU A 123 -16.13 -7.56 -3.35
CA LEU A 123 -15.33 -8.69 -2.88
C LEU A 123 -14.70 -8.46 -1.51
N SER A 124 -14.39 -7.21 -1.15
CA SER A 124 -13.84 -6.86 0.16
C SER A 124 -14.92 -6.89 1.25
N HIS A 125 -16.10 -6.33 0.99
CA HIS A 125 -17.21 -6.34 1.95
C HIS A 125 -17.86 -7.72 2.10
N TYR A 126 -17.93 -8.55 1.04
CA TYR A 126 -18.37 -9.96 1.18
C TYR A 126 -17.45 -10.77 2.10
N ARG A 127 -16.13 -10.50 2.11
CA ARG A 127 -15.17 -11.20 2.99
C ARG A 127 -15.12 -10.61 4.40
N LYS A 128 -15.19 -9.28 4.56
CA LYS A 128 -15.12 -8.60 5.87
C LYS A 128 -16.44 -8.62 6.63
N GLY A 129 -17.55 -8.56 5.90
CA GLY A 129 -18.89 -8.25 6.40
C GLY A 129 -19.03 -6.77 6.80
N LEU A 130 -20.28 -6.33 6.98
CA LEU A 130 -20.59 -4.98 7.43
C LEU A 130 -20.14 -4.73 8.88
N SER A 131 -19.88 -3.47 9.23
CA SER A 131 -19.79 -3.04 10.62
C SER A 131 -21.17 -2.86 11.24
N ASP A 132 -21.28 -2.88 12.57
CA ASP A 132 -22.55 -2.60 13.26
C ASP A 132 -23.10 -1.22 12.89
N GLU A 133 -22.23 -0.22 12.72
CA GLU A 133 -22.61 1.14 12.34
C GLU A 133 -23.06 1.22 10.87
N SER A 134 -22.44 0.45 9.97
CA SER A 134 -22.89 0.27 8.58
C SER A 134 -24.29 -0.37 8.55
N LEU A 135 -24.54 -1.40 9.37
CA LEU A 135 -25.84 -2.03 9.52
C LEU A 135 -26.90 -1.07 10.08
N PHE A 136 -26.59 -0.30 11.14
CA PHE A 136 -27.52 0.71 11.65
C PHE A 136 -27.92 1.72 10.57
N ARG A 137 -26.96 2.25 9.80
CA ARG A 137 -27.24 3.16 8.67
C ARG A 137 -28.11 2.50 7.60
N SER A 138 -27.82 1.25 7.22
CA SER A 138 -28.65 0.50 6.28
C SER A 138 -30.09 0.36 6.78
N PHE A 139 -30.30 0.03 8.07
CA PHE A 139 -31.64 -0.03 8.64
C PHE A 139 -32.33 1.35 8.72
N GLU A 140 -31.60 2.42 9.04
CA GLU A 140 -32.17 3.78 9.10
C GLU A 140 -32.66 4.31 7.74
N LEU A 141 -32.12 3.78 6.63
CA LEU A 141 -32.61 4.02 5.28
C LEU A 141 -33.73 3.04 4.90
N LEU A 142 -33.55 1.75 5.19
CA LEU A 142 -34.55 0.69 4.94
C LEU A 142 -35.91 1.04 5.57
N MET A 143 -35.92 1.50 6.82
CA MET A 143 -37.15 1.89 7.54
C MET A 143 -37.86 3.13 6.95
N LYS A 144 -37.28 3.78 5.94
CA LYS A 144 -37.86 4.90 5.18
C LYS A 144 -38.22 4.51 3.74
N ALA A 145 -37.86 3.30 3.29
CA ALA A 145 -38.12 2.82 1.94
C ALA A 145 -39.58 2.34 1.79
N GLU A 146 -40.19 2.57 0.63
CA GLU A 146 -41.58 2.18 0.35
C GLU A 146 -41.79 0.65 0.36
N GLN A 147 -40.74 -0.12 0.11
CA GLN A 147 -40.76 -1.59 0.04
C GLN A 147 -39.83 -2.22 1.09
N ALA A 148 -39.80 -1.65 2.30
CA ALA A 148 -38.90 -2.06 3.39
C ALA A 148 -38.96 -3.56 3.72
N ASP A 149 -40.14 -4.16 3.82
CA ASP A 149 -40.30 -5.60 4.11
C ASP A 149 -39.70 -6.50 3.03
N LEU A 150 -39.93 -6.20 1.74
CA LEU A 150 -39.37 -6.97 0.61
C LEU A 150 -37.84 -6.85 0.54
N GLN A 151 -37.31 -5.64 0.78
CA GLN A 151 -35.87 -5.43 0.85
C GLN A 151 -35.25 -6.19 2.04
N TYR A 152 -35.94 -6.23 3.18
CA TYR A 152 -35.49 -6.99 4.35
C TYR A 152 -35.55 -8.50 4.13
N GLU A 153 -36.58 -9.01 3.45
CA GLU A 153 -36.71 -10.43 3.11
C GLU A 153 -35.52 -10.91 2.23
N ALA A 154 -35.03 -10.07 1.31
CA ALA A 154 -33.81 -10.36 0.55
C ALA A 154 -32.56 -10.44 1.46
N TRP A 155 -32.44 -9.59 2.48
CA TRP A 155 -31.36 -9.66 3.46
C TRP A 155 -31.43 -10.96 4.25
N VAL A 156 -32.62 -11.33 4.75
CA VAL A 156 -32.88 -12.56 5.49
C VAL A 156 -32.61 -13.81 4.65
N THR A 157 -32.93 -13.79 3.36
CA THR A 157 -32.71 -14.91 2.42
C THR A 157 -31.22 -15.27 2.27
N SER A 158 -30.32 -14.29 2.42
CA SER A 158 -28.87 -14.48 2.36
C SER A 158 -28.16 -14.39 3.72
N ALA A 159 -28.91 -14.35 4.83
CA ALA A 159 -28.38 -14.27 6.19
C ALA A 159 -27.93 -15.65 6.74
N SER A 160 -27.20 -15.65 7.87
CA SER A 160 -26.91 -16.89 8.61
C SER A 160 -28.20 -17.62 9.02
N SER A 161 -28.14 -18.95 9.01
CA SER A 161 -29.16 -19.83 9.59
C SER A 161 -29.52 -19.46 11.03
N ASP A 162 -28.57 -18.91 11.78
CA ASP A 162 -28.69 -18.58 13.20
C ASP A 162 -29.64 -17.41 13.49
N LEU A 163 -30.10 -16.68 12.46
CA LEU A 163 -31.06 -15.59 12.63
C LEU A 163 -32.38 -16.12 13.23
N PRO A 164 -32.74 -15.73 14.47
CA PRO A 164 -33.94 -16.22 15.14
C PRO A 164 -35.21 -15.89 14.37
N GLY A 165 -36.19 -16.80 14.37
CA GLY A 165 -37.43 -16.65 13.59
C GLY A 165 -38.20 -15.34 13.85
N SER A 166 -38.15 -14.82 15.08
CA SER A 166 -38.73 -13.51 15.44
C SER A 166 -38.13 -12.32 14.69
N PHE A 167 -36.88 -12.44 14.22
CA PHE A 167 -36.15 -11.40 13.49
C PHE A 167 -36.04 -11.71 11.99
N ARG A 168 -36.80 -12.68 11.47
CA ARG A 168 -36.90 -12.94 10.01
C ARG A 168 -37.93 -12.06 9.31
N HIS A 169 -38.65 -11.23 10.07
CA HIS A 169 -39.60 -10.23 9.55
C HIS A 169 -39.25 -8.86 10.14
N LEU A 170 -39.35 -7.81 9.32
CA LEU A 170 -38.90 -6.46 9.71
C LEU A 170 -39.66 -5.92 10.92
N ALA A 171 -40.96 -6.23 11.03
CA ALA A 171 -41.80 -5.87 12.18
C ALA A 171 -41.29 -6.42 13.54
N GLY A 172 -40.44 -7.46 13.54
CA GLY A 172 -39.81 -7.98 14.75
C GLY A 172 -38.51 -7.28 15.15
N VAL A 173 -37.97 -6.39 14.30
CA VAL A 173 -36.69 -5.71 14.50
C VAL A 173 -36.91 -4.31 15.07
N SER A 174 -36.32 -4.02 16.22
CA SER A 174 -36.35 -2.68 16.84
C SER A 174 -34.94 -2.10 16.92
N ILE A 175 -34.58 -1.24 15.96
CA ILE A 175 -33.26 -0.59 15.91
C ILE A 175 -32.98 0.37 17.08
N LYS A 176 -34.00 0.69 17.89
CA LYS A 176 -33.83 1.44 19.14
C LYS A 176 -33.12 0.61 20.22
N ASP A 177 -33.26 -0.72 20.19
CA ASP A 177 -32.50 -1.62 21.06
C ASP A 177 -31.18 -2.00 20.39
N ARG A 178 -30.21 -1.08 20.46
CA ARG A 178 -28.87 -1.31 19.87
C ARG A 178 -28.20 -2.57 20.42
N ASN A 179 -28.46 -2.94 21.68
CA ASN A 179 -27.85 -4.13 22.30
C ASN A 179 -28.42 -5.42 21.69
N LEU A 180 -29.74 -5.53 21.55
CA LEU A 180 -30.39 -6.64 20.87
C LEU A 180 -29.92 -6.77 19.41
N CYS A 181 -29.82 -5.65 18.69
CA CYS A 181 -29.29 -5.62 17.33
C CYS A 181 -27.87 -6.20 17.25
N ILE A 182 -26.92 -5.63 18.00
CA ILE A 182 -25.51 -6.02 17.98
C ILE A 182 -25.30 -7.48 18.43
N THR A 183 -26.08 -7.96 19.40
CA THR A 183 -25.86 -9.30 19.99
C THR A 183 -26.65 -10.44 19.34
N ARG A 184 -27.75 -10.17 18.63
CA ARG A 184 -28.67 -11.22 18.13
C ARG A 184 -29.08 -11.11 16.67
N ILE A 185 -28.98 -9.93 16.05
CA ILE A 185 -29.47 -9.69 14.68
C ILE A 185 -28.30 -9.46 13.73
N PHE A 186 -27.42 -8.53 14.10
CA PHE A 186 -26.29 -8.09 13.28
C PHE A 186 -25.27 -9.20 13.01
N PRO A 187 -24.93 -10.11 13.95
CA PRO A 187 -24.01 -11.22 13.65
C PRO A 187 -24.51 -12.12 12.50
N ALA A 188 -25.82 -12.29 12.37
CA ALA A 188 -26.43 -13.10 11.30
C ALA A 188 -26.61 -12.33 9.98
N LEU A 189 -26.78 -11.00 10.03
CA LEU A 189 -26.89 -10.13 8.85
C LEU A 189 -25.54 -9.61 8.34
N LYS A 190 -24.47 -9.66 9.14
CA LYS A 190 -23.15 -9.09 8.84
C LYS A 190 -22.59 -9.55 7.49
N TYR A 191 -22.80 -10.82 7.15
CA TYR A 191 -22.35 -11.46 5.91
C TYR A 191 -23.50 -11.70 4.92
N SER A 192 -24.69 -11.12 5.17
CA SER A 192 -25.82 -11.18 4.23
C SER A 192 -25.44 -10.43 2.95
N LYS A 193 -25.35 -11.16 1.83
CA LYS A 193 -24.97 -10.57 0.54
C LYS A 193 -25.91 -9.41 0.18
N ALA A 194 -27.23 -9.59 0.32
CA ALA A 194 -28.19 -8.54 -0.02
C ALA A 194 -28.14 -7.33 0.92
N ALA A 195 -27.78 -7.51 2.20
CA ALA A 195 -27.56 -6.39 3.12
C ALA A 195 -26.28 -5.61 2.76
N ILE A 196 -25.22 -6.32 2.34
CA ILE A 196 -23.98 -5.72 1.83
C ILE A 196 -24.24 -4.96 0.52
N ASP A 197 -24.93 -5.58 -0.44
CA ASP A 197 -25.31 -4.94 -1.71
C ASP A 197 -26.09 -3.65 -1.47
N TYR A 198 -27.06 -3.69 -0.55
CA TYR A 198 -27.85 -2.51 -0.17
C TYR A 198 -27.00 -1.40 0.45
N PHE A 199 -26.09 -1.73 1.37
CA PHE A 199 -25.19 -0.75 1.97
C PHE A 199 -24.30 -0.09 0.92
N LEU A 200 -23.67 -0.90 0.06
CA LEU A 200 -22.73 -0.42 -0.94
C LEU A 200 -23.40 0.46 -1.98
N PHE A 201 -24.55 0.05 -2.50
CA PHE A 201 -25.33 0.85 -3.44
C PHE A 201 -25.76 2.20 -2.86
N ASN A 202 -26.38 2.20 -1.68
CA ASN A 202 -27.00 3.41 -1.13
C ASN A 202 -26.03 4.38 -0.43
N PHE A 203 -24.89 3.90 0.10
CA PHE A 203 -23.97 4.71 0.90
C PHE A 203 -22.56 4.82 0.35
N CYS A 204 -21.98 3.75 -0.19
CA CYS A 204 -20.60 3.76 -0.68
C CYS A 204 -20.54 4.38 -2.08
N PHE A 205 -21.11 3.71 -3.08
CA PHE A 205 -20.95 4.09 -4.49
C PHE A 205 -21.59 5.45 -4.80
N MET A 206 -22.81 5.71 -4.32
CA MET A 206 -23.50 7.00 -4.49
C MET A 206 -22.78 8.19 -3.84
N ARG A 207 -21.85 7.94 -2.91
CA ARG A 207 -21.06 9.00 -2.25
C ARG A 207 -19.69 9.18 -2.89
N GLU A 208 -18.98 8.07 -3.12
CA GLU A 208 -17.53 8.04 -3.37
C GLU A 208 -17.18 7.84 -4.85
N LEU A 209 -18.00 7.15 -5.65
CA LEU A 209 -17.77 6.97 -7.10
C LEU A 209 -18.27 8.17 -7.90
N ARG A 210 -17.80 9.37 -7.55
CA ARG A 210 -18.05 10.58 -8.34
C ARG A 210 -17.02 10.71 -9.44
N GLU A 211 -17.49 10.81 -10.67
CA GLU A 211 -16.67 11.16 -11.83
C GLU A 211 -16.73 12.68 -12.07
N PHE A 212 -15.63 13.25 -12.56
CA PHE A 212 -15.58 14.62 -13.08
C PHE A 212 -15.44 14.57 -14.61
N PRO A 213 -15.87 15.62 -15.35
CA PRO A 213 -15.71 15.62 -16.80
C PRO A 213 -14.24 15.64 -17.21
N SER A 214 -13.36 16.29 -16.43
CA SER A 214 -11.95 16.43 -16.78
C SER A 214 -11.02 16.47 -15.58
N LYS A 215 -9.77 16.01 -15.80
CA LYS A 215 -8.70 15.94 -14.80
C LYS A 215 -7.40 16.57 -15.28
N LEU A 216 -6.56 16.94 -14.31
CA LEU A 216 -5.12 17.13 -14.52
C LEU A 216 -4.43 15.81 -14.16
N SER A 217 -3.42 15.42 -14.93
CA SER A 217 -2.66 14.18 -14.71
C SER A 217 -1.17 14.47 -14.76
N GLY A 218 -0.44 13.90 -13.81
CA GLY A 218 1.01 13.79 -13.81
C GLY A 218 1.43 12.33 -13.72
N SER A 219 2.67 12.03 -14.07
CA SER A 219 3.22 10.68 -14.13
C SER A 219 4.72 10.66 -13.83
N GLY A 220 5.33 9.47 -13.83
CA GLY A 220 6.79 9.34 -13.71
C GLY A 220 7.55 10.12 -14.79
N TRP A 221 6.97 10.28 -15.98
CA TRP A 221 7.56 11.04 -17.09
C TRP A 221 7.77 12.52 -16.77
N ASP A 222 6.84 13.13 -16.04
CA ASP A 222 6.92 14.53 -15.60
C ASP A 222 7.99 14.71 -14.52
N ILE A 223 8.12 13.73 -13.62
CA ILE A 223 9.11 13.73 -12.53
C ILE A 223 10.53 13.61 -13.08
N GLY A 224 10.78 12.67 -14.00
CA GLY A 224 12.10 12.41 -14.57
C GLY A 224 12.40 13.16 -15.87
N ALA A 225 11.54 14.10 -16.28
CA ALA A 225 11.81 15.02 -17.37
C ALA A 225 13.16 15.74 -17.22
N ALA A 226 13.80 16.06 -18.35
CA ALA A 226 15.08 16.77 -18.36
C ALA A 226 14.97 18.15 -17.67
N LYS A 227 15.84 18.40 -16.68
CA LYS A 227 15.86 19.60 -15.83
C LYS A 227 17.21 20.31 -15.91
N THR A 228 17.25 21.58 -15.49
CA THR A 228 18.48 22.40 -15.43
C THR A 228 19.58 21.78 -14.56
N HIS A 229 19.20 21.01 -13.54
CA HIS A 229 20.10 20.24 -12.71
C HIS A 229 19.90 18.75 -12.98
N THR A 230 21.01 18.01 -13.02
CA THR A 230 21.00 16.57 -13.28
C THR A 230 20.21 15.82 -12.21
N THR A 231 19.11 15.20 -12.61
CA THR A 231 18.39 14.22 -11.79
C THR A 231 19.20 12.94 -11.73
N THR A 232 19.49 12.43 -10.53
CA THR A 232 20.17 11.15 -10.32
C THR A 232 19.41 10.35 -9.26
N GLY A 233 19.51 9.03 -9.34
CA GLY A 233 18.88 8.11 -8.41
C GLY A 233 19.71 6.83 -8.29
N PHE A 234 19.40 6.04 -7.27
CA PHE A 234 20.02 4.73 -7.03
C PHE A 234 18.94 3.67 -7.24
N SER A 235 19.23 2.66 -8.06
CA SER A 235 18.44 1.43 -8.11
C SER A 235 19.16 0.34 -7.32
N GLY A 236 18.40 -0.51 -6.61
CA GLY A 236 18.95 -1.70 -5.98
C GLY A 236 19.24 -2.81 -6.99
N THR A 237 18.45 -2.87 -8.06
CA THR A 237 18.46 -3.96 -9.06
C THR A 237 18.18 -3.43 -10.47
N LYS A 238 18.40 -4.28 -11.47
CA LYS A 238 18.37 -3.90 -12.90
C LYS A 238 17.12 -4.38 -13.66
N ASP A 239 16.34 -5.30 -13.11
CA ASP A 239 15.23 -5.98 -13.80
C ASP A 239 14.18 -5.00 -14.38
N THR A 240 13.90 -3.88 -13.70
CA THR A 240 12.95 -2.85 -14.14
C THR A 240 13.57 -1.72 -14.97
N SER A 241 14.85 -1.82 -15.35
CA SER A 241 15.55 -0.77 -16.12
C SER A 241 14.89 -0.44 -17.47
N TYR A 242 14.10 -1.35 -18.03
CA TYR A 242 13.34 -1.14 -19.27
C TYR A 242 12.20 -0.11 -19.14
N THR A 243 11.66 0.10 -17.92
CA THR A 243 10.64 1.14 -17.66
C THR A 243 11.26 2.50 -17.30
N LEU A 244 12.59 2.67 -17.40
CA LEU A 244 13.22 3.98 -17.28
C LEU A 244 12.79 4.89 -18.44
N LEU A 245 12.62 6.19 -18.15
CA LEU A 245 12.28 7.20 -19.15
C LEU A 245 13.39 7.32 -20.20
N LEU A 246 13.07 7.83 -21.39
CA LEU A 246 14.04 8.01 -22.47
C LEU A 246 15.25 8.89 -22.09
N ASP A 247 15.06 9.83 -21.16
CA ASP A 247 16.10 10.75 -20.69
C ASP A 247 16.94 10.20 -19.52
N VAL A 248 16.57 9.03 -18.96
CA VAL A 248 17.21 8.42 -17.80
C VAL A 248 18.05 7.23 -18.24
N ASN A 249 19.37 7.33 -18.07
CA ASN A 249 20.33 6.29 -18.44
C ASN A 249 20.74 5.46 -17.22
N HIS A 250 20.71 4.14 -17.34
CA HIS A 250 21.30 3.24 -16.33
C HIS A 250 22.83 3.27 -16.43
N ILE A 251 23.52 3.24 -15.28
CA ILE A 251 24.98 3.22 -15.21
C ILE A 251 25.41 1.97 -14.44
N ASP A 252 25.94 0.98 -15.15
CA ASP A 252 26.52 -0.22 -14.53
C ASP A 252 27.89 0.11 -13.93
N LEU A 253 28.08 -0.12 -12.63
CA LEU A 253 29.37 0.05 -11.96
C LEU A 253 30.23 -1.22 -12.12
N PRO A 254 31.46 -1.15 -12.66
CA PRO A 254 32.33 -2.33 -12.86
C PRO A 254 32.65 -3.09 -11.56
N SER A 255 32.62 -2.41 -10.42
CA SER A 255 32.79 -3.02 -9.09
C SER A 255 31.62 -3.91 -8.67
N GLN A 256 30.45 -3.78 -9.30
CA GLN A 256 29.22 -4.51 -8.99
C GLN A 256 28.84 -5.53 -10.07
N THR A 257 29.54 -5.63 -11.20
CA THR A 257 29.21 -6.59 -12.28
C THR A 257 29.24 -8.06 -11.83
N HIS A 258 29.87 -8.37 -10.70
CA HIS A 258 29.89 -9.71 -10.12
C HIS A 258 28.72 -9.99 -9.16
N THR A 259 27.96 -8.99 -8.70
CA THR A 259 26.95 -9.19 -7.65
C THR A 259 25.95 -10.22 -8.13
N ASP A 260 25.26 -9.97 -9.24
CA ASP A 260 24.23 -10.83 -9.83
C ASP A 260 24.68 -12.29 -10.05
N ALA A 261 25.99 -12.51 -10.26
CA ALA A 261 26.60 -13.82 -10.46
C ALA A 261 27.08 -14.51 -9.18
N GLU A 262 27.50 -13.75 -8.15
CA GLU A 262 27.84 -14.29 -6.83
C GLU A 262 26.58 -14.75 -6.11
N VAL A 263 25.61 -13.84 -6.12
CA VAL A 263 24.19 -13.97 -5.81
C VAL A 263 23.70 -15.39 -6.17
N LEU A 264 23.62 -15.65 -7.46
CA LEU A 264 23.27 -16.93 -8.10
C LEU A 264 23.81 -18.21 -7.46
N ARG A 265 25.10 -18.17 -7.15
CA ARG A 265 25.88 -19.33 -6.73
C ARG A 265 25.46 -19.82 -5.35
N TYR A 266 24.75 -19.00 -4.57
CA TYR A 266 24.33 -19.35 -3.22
C TYR A 266 23.17 -20.34 -3.17
N LEU A 267 22.22 -20.30 -4.13
CA LEU A 267 21.04 -21.17 -4.07
C LEU A 267 20.82 -22.08 -5.28
N LEU A 268 21.73 -22.06 -6.25
CA LEU A 268 22.06 -23.26 -7.04
C LEU A 268 22.99 -24.23 -6.28
N HIS A 269 23.25 -23.99 -4.99
CA HIS A 269 24.09 -24.84 -4.14
C HIS A 269 23.27 -25.97 -3.49
N ASP A 270 23.87 -27.16 -3.35
CA ASP A 270 23.22 -28.43 -2.99
C ASP A 270 22.46 -28.45 -1.65
N GLU A 271 22.70 -27.51 -0.73
CA GLU A 271 21.93 -27.40 0.53
C GLU A 271 20.58 -26.70 0.35
N THR A 272 20.31 -26.10 -0.82
CA THR A 272 19.04 -25.46 -1.14
C THR A 272 18.01 -26.53 -1.48
N LYS A 273 16.88 -26.51 -0.77
CA LYS A 273 15.82 -27.53 -0.88
C LYS A 273 14.48 -26.88 -1.12
N ILE A 274 13.60 -27.65 -1.76
CA ILE A 274 12.20 -27.28 -2.02
C ILE A 274 11.34 -28.22 -1.21
N GLU A 275 10.46 -27.64 -0.40
CA GLU A 275 9.48 -28.37 0.40
C GLU A 275 8.08 -27.96 -0.09
N THR A 276 7.27 -28.93 -0.50
CA THR A 276 5.90 -28.68 -0.95
C THR A 276 4.95 -28.57 0.24
N LEU A 277 4.20 -27.47 0.32
CA LEU A 277 3.10 -27.33 1.28
C LEU A 277 1.91 -28.21 0.85
N ASP A 278 1.42 -29.05 1.77
CA ASP A 278 0.18 -29.79 1.57
C ASP A 278 -0.99 -28.84 1.27
N ASN A 279 -1.79 -29.21 0.27
CA ASN A 279 -2.73 -28.29 -0.37
C ASN A 279 -3.84 -27.85 0.61
N ALA A 280 -3.83 -26.56 0.97
CA ALA A 280 -4.61 -26.00 2.08
C ALA A 280 -6.12 -26.25 2.03
N ALA A 281 -6.67 -26.50 0.83
CA ALA A 281 -8.09 -26.82 0.62
C ALA A 281 -8.58 -28.09 1.37
N ASN A 282 -7.67 -28.99 1.76
CA ASN A 282 -7.97 -30.21 2.54
C ASN A 282 -7.29 -30.22 3.93
N SER A 283 -6.72 -29.08 4.37
CA SER A 283 -5.99 -28.97 5.64
C SER A 283 -6.93 -28.59 6.79
N GLU A 284 -6.87 -29.32 7.92
CA GLU A 284 -7.50 -28.87 9.19
C GLU A 284 -6.78 -27.65 9.81
N PHE A 285 -5.58 -27.32 9.31
CA PHE A 285 -4.67 -26.33 9.87
C PHE A 285 -4.51 -25.12 8.94
N SER A 286 -4.23 -23.95 9.53
CA SER A 286 -4.00 -22.72 8.78
C SER A 286 -2.64 -22.69 8.08
N ASP A 287 -2.48 -21.83 7.07
CA ASP A 287 -1.24 -21.66 6.29
C ASP A 287 0.00 -21.48 7.19
N ALA A 288 -0.15 -20.65 8.24
CA ALA A 288 0.88 -20.42 9.25
C ALA A 288 1.26 -21.69 10.02
N GLU A 289 0.28 -22.54 10.35
CA GLU A 289 0.53 -23.79 11.08
C GLU A 289 1.19 -24.84 10.19
N ASN A 290 0.85 -24.90 8.90
CA ASN A 290 1.49 -25.77 7.91
C ASN A 290 2.95 -25.35 7.64
N ILE A 291 3.19 -24.05 7.40
CA ILE A 291 4.55 -23.51 7.22
C ILE A 291 5.40 -23.78 8.47
N LEU A 292 4.88 -23.48 9.67
CA LEU A 292 5.63 -23.74 10.90
C LEU A 292 5.88 -25.23 11.16
N ARG A 293 5.03 -26.14 10.68
CA ARG A 293 5.29 -27.60 10.78
C ARG A 293 6.41 -28.08 9.86
N LEU A 294 6.52 -27.55 8.64
CA LEU A 294 7.66 -27.83 7.76
C LEU A 294 8.97 -27.30 8.37
N VAL A 295 8.91 -26.12 8.99
CA VAL A 295 10.01 -25.53 9.76
C VAL A 295 10.41 -26.43 10.94
N ASP A 296 9.44 -26.88 11.76
CA ASP A 296 9.69 -27.78 12.90
C ASP A 296 10.25 -29.15 12.48
N ALA A 297 9.95 -29.63 11.26
CA ALA A 297 10.49 -30.86 10.70
C ALA A 297 11.95 -30.75 10.21
N SER A 298 12.45 -29.53 9.98
CA SER A 298 13.83 -29.26 9.53
C SER A 298 14.81 -29.16 10.71
N ILE A 299 15.16 -30.32 11.28
CA ILE A 299 15.79 -30.42 12.62
C ILE A 299 17.31 -30.13 12.63
N ASP A 300 18.07 -30.31 11.53
CA ASP A 300 19.54 -30.16 11.56
C ASP A 300 20.17 -29.41 10.35
N PRO A 301 20.83 -28.25 10.56
CA PRO A 301 20.57 -27.33 11.66
C PRO A 301 19.13 -26.79 11.59
N GLU A 302 18.65 -26.36 12.77
CA GLU A 302 17.37 -25.71 13.02
C GLU A 302 17.14 -24.50 12.09
N LEU A 303 15.93 -24.40 11.55
CA LEU A 303 15.51 -23.26 10.73
C LEU A 303 15.04 -22.10 11.60
N ARG A 304 15.71 -20.94 11.47
CA ARG A 304 15.54 -19.78 12.37
C ARG A 304 15.05 -18.51 11.68
N VAL A 305 14.87 -18.55 10.37
CA VAL A 305 14.44 -17.39 9.57
C VAL A 305 13.26 -17.80 8.68
N ILE A 306 12.16 -17.03 8.68
CA ILE A 306 11.05 -17.19 7.74
C ILE A 306 10.86 -15.87 7.00
N LEU A 307 10.90 -15.93 5.67
CA LEU A 307 10.70 -14.81 4.77
C LEU A 307 9.41 -15.06 3.97
N ASP A 308 8.30 -14.46 4.39
CA ASP A 308 6.97 -14.62 3.77
C ASP A 308 6.79 -13.69 2.55
N VAL A 309 7.65 -13.89 1.55
CA VAL A 309 7.79 -13.00 0.38
C VAL A 309 6.68 -13.26 -0.65
N GLY A 310 6.22 -14.51 -0.75
CA GLY A 310 5.03 -14.88 -1.51
C GLY A 310 3.70 -14.49 -0.85
N ALA A 311 3.74 -13.84 0.33
CA ALA A 311 2.58 -13.45 1.15
C ALA A 311 1.60 -14.62 1.41
N GLN A 312 2.12 -15.78 1.77
CA GLN A 312 1.34 -17.01 1.96
C GLN A 312 0.63 -17.06 3.33
N ILE A 313 1.10 -16.33 4.35
CA ILE A 313 0.49 -16.37 5.68
C ILE A 313 -0.66 -15.37 5.78
N LEU A 314 -1.80 -15.65 5.14
CA LEU A 314 -2.89 -14.68 5.01
C LEU A 314 -3.70 -14.46 6.31
N HIS A 315 -3.83 -15.48 7.15
CA HIS A 315 -4.78 -15.51 8.27
C HIS A 315 -4.21 -15.15 9.66
N ARG A 316 -2.97 -14.65 9.73
CA ARG A 316 -2.29 -14.24 10.98
C ARG A 316 -1.57 -12.91 10.79
N SER A 317 -1.53 -12.06 11.82
CA SER A 317 -0.61 -10.91 11.86
C SER A 317 0.80 -11.35 12.23
N ASN A 318 1.82 -10.56 11.89
CA ASN A 318 3.23 -10.89 12.12
C ASN A 318 3.52 -11.21 13.59
N LYS A 319 2.89 -10.47 14.52
CA LYS A 319 2.95 -10.74 15.96
C LYS A 319 2.32 -12.09 16.35
N GLN A 320 1.24 -12.50 15.69
CA GLN A 320 0.61 -13.81 15.93
C GLN A 320 1.46 -14.95 15.37
N VAL A 321 2.11 -14.77 14.22
CA VAL A 321 3.06 -15.76 13.66
C VAL A 321 4.25 -15.92 14.60
N ALA A 322 4.90 -14.82 14.98
CA ALA A 322 6.03 -14.84 15.91
C ALA A 322 5.66 -15.48 17.26
N ALA A 323 4.53 -15.09 17.87
CA ALA A 323 4.07 -15.68 19.13
C ALA A 323 3.76 -17.19 18.99
N MET A 324 3.21 -17.64 17.86
CA MET A 324 2.94 -19.05 17.59
C MET A 324 4.22 -19.86 17.37
N TRP A 325 5.26 -19.27 16.78
CA TRP A 325 6.54 -19.93 16.56
C TRP A 325 7.36 -20.03 17.86
N LEU A 326 7.42 -18.94 18.63
CA LEU A 326 8.12 -18.92 19.92
C LEU A 326 7.45 -19.80 20.98
N SER A 327 6.12 -19.99 20.93
CA SER A 327 5.43 -20.88 21.88
C SER A 327 5.80 -22.36 21.73
N ARG A 328 6.46 -22.75 20.63
CA ARG A 328 6.95 -24.12 20.38
C ARG A 328 8.38 -24.36 20.91
N ASN A 329 9.12 -23.30 21.25
CA ASN A 329 10.58 -23.35 21.51
C ASN A 329 10.97 -22.90 22.93
N GLU A 330 10.11 -23.11 23.92
CA GLU A 330 10.28 -22.77 25.35
C GLU A 330 10.81 -21.34 25.66
N SER A 331 9.88 -20.41 25.81
CA SER A 331 10.05 -19.06 26.41
C SER A 331 10.96 -18.06 25.69
N ALA A 332 10.32 -17.10 25.00
CA ALA A 332 10.98 -15.91 24.45
C ALA A 332 10.01 -14.71 24.40
N ASP A 333 10.56 -13.50 24.50
CA ASP A 333 9.82 -12.25 24.31
C ASP A 333 9.61 -11.96 22.81
N VAL A 334 8.41 -11.51 22.43
CA VAL A 334 8.11 -11.05 21.06
C VAL A 334 8.44 -9.57 20.95
N ASP A 335 9.54 -9.24 20.27
CA ASP A 335 9.85 -7.88 19.85
C ASP A 335 9.45 -7.66 18.39
N ALA A 336 8.68 -6.61 18.11
CA ALA A 336 8.16 -6.29 16.79
C ALA A 336 9.01 -5.24 16.05
N ILE A 337 9.97 -4.59 16.70
CA ILE A 337 10.78 -3.49 16.12
C ILE A 337 12.26 -3.77 16.35
N LEU A 338 12.79 -4.69 15.54
CA LEU A 338 14.16 -5.18 15.65
C LEU A 338 15.23 -4.06 15.58
N GLN A 339 15.03 -3.02 14.78
CA GLN A 339 16.03 -1.94 14.58
C GLN A 339 16.41 -1.19 15.87
N THR A 340 15.49 -1.09 16.84
CA THR A 340 15.71 -0.44 18.15
C THR A 340 15.91 -1.44 19.28
N SER A 341 15.78 -2.73 19.00
CA SER A 341 15.82 -3.80 19.99
C SER A 341 17.26 -4.07 20.46
N PRO A 342 17.49 -4.42 21.75
CA PRO A 342 18.78 -4.97 22.18
C PRO A 342 19.15 -6.26 21.42
N PHE A 343 18.15 -6.97 20.87
CA PHE A 343 18.34 -8.18 20.08
C PHE A 343 18.98 -7.94 18.70
N VAL A 344 19.01 -6.71 18.17
CA VAL A 344 19.71 -6.39 16.91
C VAL A 344 21.21 -6.68 16.95
N LYS A 345 21.79 -6.77 18.16
CA LYS A 345 23.20 -7.12 18.41
C LYS A 345 23.39 -8.55 18.91
N GLN A 346 22.31 -9.33 18.98
CA GLN A 346 22.26 -10.73 19.45
C GLN A 346 21.42 -11.60 18.49
N LEU A 347 21.57 -11.37 17.18
CA LEU A 347 20.79 -12.07 16.14
C LEU A 347 21.01 -13.60 16.18
N ASP A 348 22.14 -14.06 16.71
CA ASP A 348 22.49 -15.45 17.03
C ASP A 348 21.56 -16.15 18.03
N ARG A 349 20.75 -15.35 18.75
CA ARG A 349 19.78 -15.82 19.74
C ARG A 349 18.34 -15.60 19.31
N CYS A 350 18.11 -15.13 18.08
CA CYS A 350 16.81 -14.70 17.59
C CYS A 350 16.25 -15.66 16.53
N PHE A 351 14.94 -15.88 16.59
CA PHE A 351 14.14 -16.26 15.42
C PHE A 351 13.75 -14.99 14.68
N VAL A 352 13.77 -15.02 13.34
CA VAL A 352 13.47 -13.86 12.49
C VAL A 352 12.32 -14.19 11.57
N TYR A 353 11.24 -13.42 11.66
CA TYR A 353 10.11 -13.49 10.73
C TYR A 353 9.98 -12.14 10.02
N LEU A 354 10.02 -12.15 8.69
CA LEU A 354 9.75 -11.00 7.84
C LEU A 354 8.62 -11.36 6.87
N ASP A 355 7.69 -10.43 6.64
CA ASP A 355 6.64 -10.53 5.61
C ASP A 355 7.03 -9.76 4.33
N GLU A 356 6.19 -9.82 3.30
CA GLU A 356 6.41 -9.17 2.00
C GLU A 356 6.84 -7.69 2.08
N SER A 357 6.33 -6.88 3.02
CA SER A 357 6.80 -5.50 3.19
C SER A 357 8.17 -5.44 3.85
N HIS A 358 8.35 -6.15 4.97
CA HIS A 358 9.56 -6.04 5.79
C HIS A 358 10.74 -6.87 5.26
N THR A 359 10.53 -7.68 4.23
CA THR A 359 11.60 -8.30 3.45
C THR A 359 12.37 -7.29 2.58
N ARG A 360 11.79 -6.11 2.28
CA ARG A 360 12.47 -5.06 1.50
C ARG A 360 13.07 -3.99 2.39
N GLY A 361 14.33 -3.63 2.15
CA GLY A 361 15.00 -2.50 2.80
C GLY A 361 15.49 -2.74 4.24
N ILE A 362 15.43 -3.97 4.76
CA ILE A 362 16.03 -4.32 6.07
C ILE A 362 17.34 -5.10 5.85
N ASP A 363 18.48 -4.51 6.20
CA ASP A 363 19.80 -5.16 6.25
C ASP A 363 20.00 -5.84 7.63
N LEU A 364 19.80 -7.16 7.70
CA LEU A 364 20.09 -7.98 8.89
C LEU A 364 21.34 -8.83 8.68
N LYS A 365 22.35 -8.62 9.54
CA LYS A 365 23.59 -9.40 9.55
C LYS A 365 23.42 -10.70 10.31
N LEU A 366 22.69 -11.62 9.69
CA LEU A 366 22.38 -12.94 10.24
C LEU A 366 23.66 -13.82 10.37
N PRO A 367 23.74 -14.71 11.37
CA PRO A 367 24.84 -15.66 11.49
C PRO A 367 24.91 -16.63 10.32
N ARG A 368 26.13 -17.01 9.90
CA ARG A 368 26.36 -17.91 8.75
C ARG A 368 25.79 -19.33 8.90
N ASN A 369 25.41 -19.74 10.11
CA ASN A 369 24.83 -21.05 10.39
C ASN A 369 23.29 -21.02 10.42
N TYR A 370 22.66 -19.89 10.07
CA TYR A 370 21.20 -19.79 10.02
C TYR A 370 20.67 -20.35 8.70
N LYS A 371 19.59 -21.15 8.78
CA LYS A 371 18.76 -21.51 7.64
C LYS A 371 17.49 -20.65 7.59
N ALA A 372 17.05 -20.37 6.37
CA ALA A 372 15.82 -19.66 6.08
C ALA A 372 14.81 -20.53 5.31
N ALA A 373 13.53 -20.38 5.64
CA ALA A 373 12.42 -20.74 4.77
C ALA A 373 11.97 -19.49 4.00
N VAL A 374 11.74 -19.63 2.70
CA VAL A 374 11.27 -18.55 1.83
C VAL A 374 9.96 -19.00 1.21
N THR A 375 8.89 -18.22 1.38
CA THR A 375 7.59 -18.57 0.80
C THR A 375 7.52 -18.09 -0.65
N LEU A 376 6.94 -18.92 -1.50
CA LEU A 376 6.70 -18.65 -2.92
C LEU A 376 5.21 -18.45 -3.14
N GLY A 377 4.83 -17.57 -4.06
CA GLY A 377 3.41 -17.28 -4.32
C GLY A 377 3.18 -16.56 -5.64
N PRO A 378 1.94 -16.60 -6.19
CA PRO A 378 1.62 -15.96 -7.47
C PRO A 378 2.01 -14.48 -7.49
N GLY A 379 2.62 -14.02 -8.59
CA GLY A 379 3.14 -12.66 -8.73
C GLY A 379 4.54 -12.41 -8.14
N LEU A 380 5.23 -13.44 -7.62
CA LEU A 380 6.58 -13.28 -7.08
C LEU A 380 7.61 -13.16 -8.22
N THR A 381 7.97 -11.93 -8.55
CA THR A 381 8.99 -11.63 -9.57
C THR A 381 10.41 -11.98 -9.09
N LYS A 382 11.31 -12.25 -10.04
CA LYS A 382 12.73 -12.52 -9.75
C LYS A 382 13.32 -11.44 -8.85
N ASP A 383 13.06 -10.15 -9.10
CA ASP A 383 13.57 -9.05 -8.27
C ASP A 383 13.17 -9.19 -6.78
N ARG A 384 11.89 -9.46 -6.52
CA ARG A 384 11.37 -9.64 -5.15
C ARG A 384 11.93 -10.89 -4.49
N MET A 385 12.15 -11.96 -5.27
CA MET A 385 12.83 -13.18 -4.80
C MET A 385 14.32 -12.93 -4.54
N MET A 386 15.01 -12.21 -5.43
CA MET A 386 16.44 -11.87 -5.33
C MET A 386 16.77 -11.05 -4.09
N GLN A 387 15.97 -10.03 -3.78
CA GLN A 387 16.19 -9.18 -2.61
C GLN A 387 16.20 -9.92 -1.26
N VAL A 388 15.80 -11.20 -1.24
CA VAL A 388 15.86 -12.12 -0.10
C VAL A 388 16.63 -13.42 -0.38
N SER A 389 16.95 -13.72 -1.64
CA SER A 389 17.39 -15.02 -2.14
C SER A 389 17.84 -14.89 -3.60
N ASP A 390 19.14 -14.82 -3.79
CA ASP A 390 19.88 -14.24 -4.92
C ASP A 390 20.05 -15.10 -6.25
N PHE A 391 19.63 -14.70 -7.50
CA PHE A 391 19.59 -15.59 -8.73
C PHE A 391 19.55 -15.07 -10.23
N LEU A 392 19.81 -15.96 -11.25
CA LEU A 392 19.22 -16.12 -12.65
C LEU A 392 19.85 -17.29 -13.53
N GLU A 393 19.06 -18.10 -14.28
CA GLU A 393 19.43 -19.11 -15.35
C GLU A 393 19.83 -20.55 -14.93
N TYR A 394 19.60 -21.63 -15.72
CA TYR A 394 18.53 -21.95 -16.71
C TYR A 394 18.52 -23.46 -17.13
N ALA A 395 17.35 -24.16 -17.15
CA ALA A 395 16.93 -25.22 -18.12
C ALA A 395 15.63 -25.96 -17.67
N GLY A 396 14.68 -26.25 -18.60
CA GLY A 396 13.31 -26.70 -18.25
C GLY A 396 12.98 -28.20 -18.39
N LYS A 397 11.91 -28.60 -17.69
CA LYS A 397 11.39 -29.98 -17.50
C LYS A 397 9.92 -30.18 -17.96
N THR A 398 9.39 -31.39 -17.78
CA THR A 398 8.00 -31.80 -18.09
C THR A 398 7.16 -32.11 -16.83
N SER A 399 5.84 -32.27 -16.98
CA SER A 399 4.88 -32.15 -15.86
C SER A 399 4.90 -33.24 -14.78
N ASP A 400 5.69 -34.30 -14.95
CA ASP A 400 5.83 -35.40 -13.98
C ASP A 400 7.22 -35.40 -13.29
N ASP A 401 8.08 -34.42 -13.60
CA ASP A 401 9.42 -34.28 -13.02
C ASP A 401 9.37 -33.57 -11.65
N GLU A 402 10.27 -33.93 -10.73
CA GLU A 402 10.42 -33.21 -9.45
C GLU A 402 10.86 -31.75 -9.69
N ILE A 403 10.21 -30.80 -8.99
CA ILE A 403 10.49 -29.36 -9.09
C ILE A 403 11.87 -29.09 -8.47
N GLU A 404 12.78 -28.55 -9.28
CA GLU A 404 14.12 -28.12 -8.84
C GLU A 404 14.18 -26.60 -8.66
N VAL A 405 15.25 -26.11 -8.02
CA VAL A 405 15.42 -24.65 -7.80
C VAL A 405 15.37 -23.90 -9.12
N ILE A 406 15.93 -24.51 -10.18
CA ILE A 406 15.94 -23.93 -11.52
C ILE A 406 14.53 -23.69 -12.10
N ASP A 407 13.56 -24.55 -11.80
CA ASP A 407 12.19 -24.39 -12.26
C ASP A 407 11.53 -23.17 -11.59
N ILE A 408 11.81 -22.95 -10.29
CA ILE A 408 11.35 -21.77 -9.54
C ILE A 408 11.97 -20.49 -10.12
N LEU A 409 13.25 -20.51 -10.51
CA LEU A 409 13.89 -19.35 -11.13
C LEU A 409 13.28 -19.03 -12.49
N CYS A 410 13.12 -20.03 -13.35
CA CYS A 410 12.46 -19.88 -14.64
C CYS A 410 11.03 -19.33 -14.47
N TRP A 411 10.29 -19.80 -13.47
CA TRP A 411 8.98 -19.26 -13.13
C TRP A 411 9.03 -17.80 -12.65
N SER A 412 9.89 -17.43 -11.69
CA SER A 412 9.97 -16.06 -11.16
C SER A 412 10.43 -15.05 -12.22
N ILE A 413 11.24 -15.48 -13.21
CA ILE A 413 11.59 -14.68 -14.39
C ILE A 413 10.38 -14.51 -15.32
N GLY A 414 9.58 -15.58 -15.49
CA GLY A 414 8.29 -15.51 -16.18
C GLY A 414 7.34 -14.51 -15.53
N GLU A 415 7.27 -14.47 -14.20
CA GLU A 415 6.53 -13.47 -13.43
C GLU A 415 7.11 -12.05 -13.66
N THR A 416 8.45 -11.86 -13.60
CA THR A 416 9.09 -10.56 -13.95
C THR A 416 8.73 -10.11 -15.36
N TRP A 417 8.80 -11.00 -16.35
CA TRP A 417 8.45 -10.67 -17.73
C TRP A 417 6.96 -10.36 -17.89
N GLY A 418 6.11 -11.07 -17.14
CA GLY A 418 4.67 -10.79 -17.04
C GLY A 418 4.37 -9.42 -16.41
N GLU A 419 5.07 -9.03 -15.34
CA GLU A 419 4.96 -7.71 -14.71
C GLU A 419 5.45 -6.61 -15.68
N LEU A 420 6.64 -6.76 -16.28
CA LEU A 420 7.18 -5.80 -17.25
C LEU A 420 6.27 -5.64 -18.48
N ARG A 421 5.68 -6.72 -18.99
CA ARG A 421 4.73 -6.68 -20.12
C ARG A 421 3.47 -5.87 -19.80
N ARG A 422 3.02 -5.85 -18.54
CA ARG A 422 1.91 -4.99 -18.09
C ARG A 422 2.39 -3.55 -17.93
N LEU A 423 3.51 -3.35 -17.23
CA LEU A 423 4.09 -2.03 -16.94
C LEU A 423 4.47 -1.24 -18.20
N ILE A 424 4.99 -1.89 -19.24
CA ILE A 424 5.43 -1.20 -20.46
C ILE A 424 4.27 -0.55 -21.23
N SER A 425 3.06 -1.11 -21.17
CA SER A 425 1.87 -0.50 -21.76
C SER A 425 1.45 0.79 -21.03
N PHE A 426 1.53 0.82 -19.70
CA PHE A 426 1.35 2.08 -18.94
C PHE A 426 2.41 3.11 -19.27
N TRP A 427 3.67 2.69 -19.21
CA TRP A 427 4.82 3.54 -19.52
C TRP A 427 4.68 4.17 -20.91
N ALA A 428 4.16 3.41 -21.89
CA ALA A 428 3.89 3.89 -23.23
C ALA A 428 2.72 4.90 -23.29
N ILE A 429 1.59 4.63 -22.64
CA ILE A 429 0.43 5.55 -22.57
C ILE A 429 0.82 6.87 -21.89
N GLN A 430 1.50 6.78 -20.73
CA GLN A 430 1.99 7.95 -19.99
C GLN A 430 3.04 8.73 -20.78
N GLY A 431 3.91 8.03 -21.52
CA GLY A 431 4.93 8.65 -22.37
C GLY A 431 4.33 9.40 -23.56
N HIS A 432 3.34 8.82 -24.23
CA HIS A 432 2.59 9.52 -25.27
C HIS A 432 1.89 10.77 -24.72
N ARG A 433 1.16 10.62 -23.61
CA ARG A 433 0.51 11.71 -22.87
C ARG A 433 1.47 12.86 -22.56
N TYR A 434 2.66 12.54 -22.03
CA TYR A 434 3.72 13.51 -21.74
C TYR A 434 4.23 14.20 -23.01
N GLU A 435 4.58 13.42 -24.04
CA GLU A 435 5.13 13.94 -25.30
C GLU A 435 4.16 14.89 -26.03
N THR A 436 2.86 14.61 -26.02
CA THR A 436 1.82 15.48 -26.58
C THR A 436 1.67 16.80 -25.81
N ARG A 437 1.91 16.81 -24.49
CA ARG A 437 1.55 17.94 -23.61
C ARG A 437 2.71 18.77 -23.07
N LYS A 438 3.94 18.27 -23.06
CA LYS A 438 5.11 18.95 -22.45
C LYS A 438 5.37 20.38 -22.96
N GLY A 439 4.89 20.73 -24.15
CA GLY A 439 5.00 22.07 -24.73
C GLY A 439 3.81 23.02 -24.47
N LEU A 440 2.74 22.56 -23.81
CA LEU A 440 1.53 23.36 -23.58
C LEU A 440 1.69 24.35 -22.42
N LEU A 441 2.43 23.97 -21.36
CA LEU A 441 2.61 24.80 -20.17
C LEU A 441 3.86 25.68 -20.29
N ASN A 442 3.75 26.94 -19.88
CA ASN A 442 4.83 27.95 -19.96
C ASN A 442 5.00 28.68 -18.61
N GLY A 443 4.95 27.92 -17.51
CA GLY A 443 5.05 28.45 -16.14
C GLY A 443 4.01 29.55 -15.88
N ALA A 444 4.47 30.68 -15.32
CA ALA A 444 3.63 31.85 -15.04
C ALA A 444 3.01 32.53 -16.30
N ASN A 445 3.50 32.21 -17.51
CA ASN A 445 2.99 32.75 -18.77
C ASN A 445 1.97 31.82 -19.45
N THR A 446 1.55 30.74 -18.81
CA THR A 446 0.56 29.80 -19.36
C THR A 446 -0.80 30.47 -19.54
N THR A 447 -1.34 30.48 -20.76
CA THR A 447 -2.67 31.05 -21.01
C THR A 447 -3.79 30.12 -20.55
N LYS A 448 -5.02 30.64 -20.47
CA LYS A 448 -6.19 29.81 -20.11
C LYS A 448 -6.45 28.71 -21.14
N GLU A 449 -6.24 29.02 -22.42
CA GLU A 449 -6.42 28.09 -23.54
C GLU A 449 -5.39 26.97 -23.49
N GLN A 450 -4.14 27.29 -23.15
CA GLN A 450 -3.08 26.31 -22.90
C GLN A 450 -3.41 25.40 -21.70
N ALA A 451 -3.88 25.97 -20.59
CA ALA A 451 -4.29 25.20 -19.42
C ALA A 451 -5.50 24.28 -19.71
N LEU A 452 -6.48 24.75 -20.48
CA LEU A 452 -7.61 23.94 -20.92
C LEU A 452 -7.20 22.81 -21.87
N ALA A 453 -6.24 23.06 -22.78
CA ALA A 453 -5.69 22.03 -23.66
C ALA A 453 -4.83 20.98 -22.94
N PHE A 454 -4.41 21.23 -21.69
CA PHE A 454 -3.67 20.28 -20.87
C PHE A 454 -4.57 19.28 -20.12
N LEU A 455 -5.86 19.59 -19.97
CA LEU A 455 -6.82 18.70 -19.31
C LEU A 455 -7.03 17.40 -20.09
N GLU A 456 -7.29 16.30 -19.37
CA GLU A 456 -7.84 15.08 -19.96
C GLU A 456 -9.33 14.98 -19.70
N ASP A 457 -10.06 14.28 -20.56
CA ASP A 457 -11.36 13.71 -20.21
C ASP A 457 -11.16 12.64 -19.12
N GLU A 458 -11.93 12.74 -18.03
CA GLU A 458 -11.89 11.77 -16.91
C GLU A 458 -13.08 10.81 -16.96
N ALA A 459 -14.29 11.33 -17.16
CA ALA A 459 -15.49 10.54 -17.36
C ALA A 459 -15.41 9.77 -18.70
N GLN A 460 -15.75 8.48 -18.66
CA GLN A 460 -15.75 7.61 -19.84
C GLN A 460 -17.04 6.79 -19.88
N THR A 461 -17.72 6.79 -21.02
CA THR A 461 -18.95 6.00 -21.20
C THR A 461 -18.64 4.50 -21.33
N LEU A 462 -19.67 3.66 -21.21
CA LEU A 462 -19.54 2.21 -21.47
C LEU A 462 -19.14 1.94 -22.93
N GLU A 463 -19.58 2.82 -23.84
CA GLU A 463 -19.22 2.83 -25.24
C GLU A 463 -17.72 3.14 -25.42
N ASP A 464 -17.19 4.15 -24.73
CA ASP A 464 -15.76 4.51 -24.80
C ASP A 464 -14.87 3.39 -24.27
N ARG A 465 -15.26 2.75 -23.15
CA ARG A 465 -14.49 1.67 -22.50
C ARG A 465 -14.58 0.32 -23.22
N TYR A 466 -15.78 -0.08 -23.65
CA TYR A 466 -16.05 -1.49 -24.01
C TYR A 466 -16.54 -1.71 -25.44
N ARG A 467 -16.94 -0.68 -26.20
CA ARG A 467 -17.41 -0.88 -27.57
C ARG A 467 -16.26 -1.44 -28.43
N PRO A 468 -16.44 -2.60 -29.07
CA PRO A 468 -15.39 -3.20 -29.89
C PRO A 468 -15.08 -2.30 -31.08
N ARG A 469 -13.79 -2.17 -31.37
CA ARG A 469 -13.27 -1.59 -32.60
C ARG A 469 -12.91 -2.75 -33.53
N ALA A 470 -13.35 -2.68 -34.79
CA ALA A 470 -13.16 -3.77 -35.74
C ALA A 470 -11.72 -3.84 -36.22
N ILE A 471 -11.13 -5.04 -36.22
CA ILE A 471 -9.76 -5.26 -36.70
C ILE A 471 -9.82 -5.66 -38.18
N ASP A 472 -9.88 -4.66 -39.05
CA ASP A 472 -9.73 -4.82 -40.50
C ASP A 472 -8.27 -4.57 -40.91
N GLY A 473 -7.34 -5.36 -40.37
CA GLY A 473 -5.93 -5.41 -40.81
C GLY A 473 -4.87 -5.11 -39.73
N GLY A 474 -4.49 -6.13 -38.95
CA GLY A 474 -3.32 -6.11 -38.05
C GLY A 474 -3.51 -5.39 -36.71
N ASP A 475 -2.61 -5.64 -35.76
CA ASP A 475 -2.63 -5.09 -34.38
C ASP A 475 -2.28 -3.59 -34.29
N ALA A 476 -2.53 -2.80 -35.35
CA ALA A 476 -1.95 -1.46 -35.53
C ALA A 476 -2.75 -0.29 -34.88
N LEU A 477 -4.05 -0.49 -34.62
CA LEU A 477 -4.99 0.59 -34.27
C LEU A 477 -4.65 1.36 -32.98
N ASP A 478 -3.93 0.76 -32.03
CA ASP A 478 -3.58 1.39 -30.74
C ASP A 478 -2.56 2.54 -30.87
N PHE A 479 -1.75 2.52 -31.93
CA PHE A 479 -0.68 3.51 -32.16
C PHE A 479 -0.86 4.33 -33.45
N GLU A 480 -1.89 4.06 -34.27
CA GLU A 480 -2.15 4.78 -35.53
C GLU A 480 -2.39 6.28 -35.35
N THR A 481 -2.92 6.69 -34.19
CA THR A 481 -3.16 8.10 -33.85
C THR A 481 -1.92 8.86 -33.39
N TRP A 482 -0.81 8.16 -33.11
CA TRP A 482 0.42 8.76 -32.61
C TRP A 482 1.25 9.30 -33.76
N ASP A 483 1.71 10.55 -33.64
CA ASP A 483 2.53 11.21 -34.65
C ASP A 483 3.79 10.39 -35.01
N PRO A 484 3.87 9.81 -36.22
CA PRO A 484 5.00 8.97 -36.63
C PRO A 484 6.25 9.81 -36.96
N THR A 485 6.15 11.14 -37.01
CA THR A 485 7.30 12.04 -37.22
C THR A 485 8.01 12.37 -35.90
N ASN A 486 7.38 12.13 -34.76
CA ASN A 486 7.99 12.28 -33.45
C ASN A 486 8.89 11.07 -33.14
N GLU A 487 10.20 11.31 -33.10
CA GLU A 487 11.24 10.32 -32.80
C GLU A 487 11.03 9.66 -31.42
N ARG A 488 10.62 10.42 -30.39
CA ARG A 488 10.40 9.90 -29.04
C ARG A 488 9.16 9.02 -28.95
N LEU A 489 8.08 9.37 -29.66
CA LEU A 489 6.92 8.46 -29.80
C LEU A 489 7.29 7.17 -30.54
N SER A 490 8.19 7.26 -31.53
CA SER A 490 8.71 6.09 -32.24
C SER A 490 9.57 5.20 -31.33
N MET A 491 10.42 5.78 -30.47
CA MET A 491 11.18 5.04 -29.45
C MET A 491 10.26 4.36 -28.43
N ILE A 492 9.21 5.05 -27.97
CA ILE A 492 8.20 4.48 -27.05
C ILE A 492 7.48 3.29 -27.70
N ARG A 493 7.02 3.44 -28.95
CA ARG A 493 6.37 2.38 -29.72
C ARG A 493 7.29 1.18 -29.92
N SER A 494 8.55 1.41 -30.31
CA SER A 494 9.55 0.33 -30.47
C SER A 494 9.72 -0.45 -29.16
N ARG A 495 9.92 0.24 -28.04
CA ARG A 495 10.11 -0.43 -26.74
C ARG A 495 8.87 -1.20 -26.29
N HIS A 496 7.66 -0.71 -26.57
CA HIS A 496 6.43 -1.47 -26.31
C HIS A 496 6.37 -2.77 -27.12
N GLN A 497 6.75 -2.71 -28.40
CA GLN A 497 6.80 -3.85 -29.30
C GLN A 497 7.84 -4.91 -28.89
N ASP A 498 9.00 -4.49 -28.37
CA ASP A 498 10.07 -5.39 -27.89
C ASP A 498 9.58 -6.38 -26.81
N PHE A 499 8.60 -5.99 -25.99
CA PHE A 499 8.01 -6.83 -24.94
C PHE A 499 6.88 -7.76 -25.42
N GLN A 500 6.46 -7.61 -26.69
CA GLN A 500 5.27 -8.27 -27.26
C GLN A 500 4.04 -8.07 -26.35
N ALA A 501 3.84 -6.84 -25.89
CA ALA A 501 2.80 -6.52 -24.95
C ALA A 501 1.41 -6.54 -25.60
N SER A 502 0.42 -6.90 -24.80
CA SER A 502 -1.00 -6.87 -25.18
C SER A 502 -1.44 -5.44 -25.52
N SER A 503 -2.62 -5.30 -26.14
CA SER A 503 -3.22 -4.00 -26.47
C SER A 503 -3.22 -3.03 -25.30
N LEU A 504 -3.05 -1.75 -25.60
CA LEU A 504 -2.92 -0.66 -24.62
C LEU A 504 -4.13 -0.61 -23.67
N GLY A 505 -5.33 -1.00 -24.14
CA GLY A 505 -6.53 -1.07 -23.31
C GLY A 505 -6.39 -1.99 -22.08
N SER A 506 -5.63 -3.08 -22.20
CA SER A 506 -5.38 -4.02 -21.10
C SER A 506 -4.55 -3.43 -19.96
N ALA A 507 -3.78 -2.35 -20.23
CA ALA A 507 -3.05 -1.65 -19.19
C ALA A 507 -4.02 -1.09 -18.14
N SER A 508 -5.03 -0.32 -18.56
CA SER A 508 -5.92 0.46 -17.69
C SER A 508 -6.49 -0.24 -16.45
N LEU A 509 -6.59 -1.58 -16.45
CA LEU A 509 -7.07 -2.39 -15.33
C LEU A 509 -6.17 -2.34 -14.08
N SER A 510 -4.86 -2.21 -14.24
CA SER A 510 -3.89 -2.16 -13.13
C SER A 510 -3.39 -0.75 -12.81
N GLU A 511 -4.05 0.30 -13.33
CA GLU A 511 -3.61 1.67 -13.06
C GLU A 511 -3.99 2.07 -11.63
N GLU A 512 -3.01 2.52 -10.87
CA GLU A 512 -3.23 3.19 -9.60
C GLU A 512 -2.94 4.69 -9.74
N HIS A 513 -3.69 5.53 -9.04
CA HIS A 513 -3.47 6.96 -9.00
C HIS A 513 -3.62 7.52 -7.58
N GLU A 514 -2.90 8.59 -7.25
CA GLU A 514 -3.28 9.46 -6.14
C GLU A 514 -4.25 10.51 -6.68
N ARG A 515 -5.44 10.61 -6.07
CA ARG A 515 -6.49 11.52 -6.51
C ARG A 515 -6.63 12.69 -5.55
N GLU A 516 -6.39 13.90 -6.05
CA GLU A 516 -6.53 15.13 -5.27
C GLU A 516 -7.70 15.96 -5.79
N LEU A 517 -8.54 16.45 -4.87
CA LEU A 517 -9.65 17.34 -5.16
C LEU A 517 -9.28 18.77 -4.76
N SER A 518 -9.70 19.75 -5.56
CA SER A 518 -9.26 21.16 -5.53
C SER A 518 -9.57 21.98 -4.26
N VAL A 519 -9.96 21.33 -3.17
CA VAL A 519 -10.24 21.93 -1.85
C VAL A 519 -9.07 21.71 -0.87
N GLU A 520 -8.08 20.87 -1.20
CA GLU A 520 -6.87 20.72 -0.38
C GLU A 520 -5.83 21.81 -0.71
N ILE A 521 -5.49 22.64 0.29
CA ILE A 521 -4.38 23.61 0.19
C ILE A 521 -3.10 22.91 0.64
N GLN A 522 -2.26 22.50 -0.32
CA GLN A 522 -0.91 22.03 -0.02
C GLN A 522 0.10 23.19 -0.05
N GLN A 523 1.07 23.15 0.87
CA GLN A 523 2.26 24.01 0.83
C GLN A 523 3.45 23.17 0.37
N GLU A 524 3.91 23.37 -0.86
CA GLU A 524 5.22 22.86 -1.28
C GLU A 524 6.33 23.60 -0.54
N GLN A 525 7.26 22.86 0.06
CA GLN A 525 8.40 23.41 0.78
C GLN A 525 9.69 23.14 -0.01
N GLN A 526 10.24 24.17 -0.65
CA GLN A 526 11.59 24.10 -1.21
C GLN A 526 12.63 24.17 -0.09
N VAL A 527 13.47 23.14 0.01
CA VAL A 527 14.52 23.03 1.04
C VAL A 527 15.82 23.66 0.54
N GLU A 528 16.02 24.94 0.85
CA GLU A 528 17.34 25.55 0.81
C GLU A 528 18.20 24.97 1.95
N ARG A 529 19.48 24.66 1.69
CA ARG A 529 20.37 24.13 2.73
C ARG A 529 21.00 25.28 3.53
N PRO A 530 21.03 25.20 4.88
CA PRO A 530 21.59 26.27 5.70
C PRO A 530 23.07 26.52 5.44
N HIS A 531 23.51 27.74 5.78
CA HIS A 531 24.91 28.10 5.81
C HIS A 531 25.70 27.25 6.82
N ARG A 532 26.99 27.02 6.51
CA ARG A 532 27.87 26.23 7.36
C ARG A 532 28.24 27.00 8.63
N MET A 533 27.94 26.45 9.80
CA MET A 533 28.24 27.01 11.11
C MET A 533 29.18 26.09 11.93
N GLU A 534 29.84 26.64 12.95
CA GLU A 534 30.62 25.84 13.91
C GLU A 534 29.71 25.20 14.96
N ALA A 535 29.90 23.90 15.22
CA ALA A 535 29.19 23.17 16.28
C ALA A 535 29.57 23.67 17.68
N ALA A 536 28.61 23.64 18.60
CA ALA A 536 28.84 23.90 20.01
C ALA A 536 29.54 22.72 20.71
N GLU A 537 30.22 23.00 21.82
CA GLU A 537 30.78 21.97 22.70
C GLU A 537 29.71 21.48 23.68
N HIS A 538 29.61 20.15 23.84
CA HIS A 538 28.60 19.51 24.66
C HIS A 538 29.06 19.24 26.09
N VAL A 539 28.20 19.53 27.08
CA VAL A 539 28.52 19.43 28.52
C VAL A 539 27.32 18.94 29.33
N LEU A 540 27.51 17.86 30.10
CA LEU A 540 26.50 17.42 31.07
C LEU A 540 26.62 18.20 32.39
N HIS A 541 25.59 18.96 32.75
CA HIS A 541 25.57 19.71 34.00
C HIS A 541 25.22 18.85 35.23
N GLY A 542 25.72 19.26 36.41
CA GLY A 542 25.48 18.57 37.68
C GLY A 542 24.01 18.43 38.07
N ASP A 543 23.20 19.47 37.86
CA ASP A 543 21.74 19.47 38.10
C ASP A 543 21.00 18.33 37.38
N LEU A 544 21.41 17.95 36.15
CA LEU A 544 20.79 16.83 35.44
C LEU A 544 21.23 15.48 36.01
N GLN A 545 22.47 15.37 36.50
CA GLN A 545 22.89 14.20 37.28
C GLN A 545 22.13 14.10 38.61
N GLN A 546 21.85 15.25 39.26
CA GLN A 546 21.05 15.30 40.48
C GLN A 546 19.60 14.91 40.21
N LEU A 547 19.01 15.38 39.11
CA LEU A 547 17.69 14.95 38.63
C LEU A 547 17.65 13.42 38.47
N ALA A 548 18.59 12.84 37.72
CA ALA A 548 18.65 11.40 37.50
C ALA A 548 18.77 10.59 38.82
N ARG A 549 19.54 11.10 39.79
CA ARG A 549 19.71 10.46 41.12
C ARG A 549 18.52 10.63 42.07
N THR A 550 17.73 11.70 41.94
CA THR A 550 16.73 12.09 42.96
C THR A 550 15.28 12.07 42.48
N GLY A 551 15.03 12.21 41.18
CA GLY A 551 13.69 12.38 40.61
C GLY A 551 13.15 13.80 40.71
N SER A 552 13.95 14.77 41.16
CA SER A 552 13.51 16.15 41.39
C SER A 552 14.21 17.13 40.44
N LEU A 553 13.43 17.84 39.62
CA LEU A 553 13.94 18.88 38.72
C LEU A 553 13.96 20.25 39.42
N ASN A 554 15.14 20.87 39.48
CA ASN A 554 15.26 22.28 39.88
C ASN A 554 14.87 23.19 38.70
N THR A 555 13.60 23.60 38.62
CA THR A 555 13.12 24.49 37.53
C THR A 555 13.54 25.95 37.67
N LYS A 556 14.35 26.30 38.67
CA LYS A 556 15.07 27.57 38.75
C LYS A 556 16.52 27.45 38.27
N SER A 557 16.95 26.26 37.88
CA SER A 557 18.28 26.04 37.31
C SER A 557 18.38 26.71 35.96
N GLU A 558 19.50 27.40 35.71
CA GLU A 558 19.79 27.98 34.40
C GLU A 558 20.06 26.92 33.32
N VAL A 559 20.13 25.64 33.67
CA VAL A 559 20.42 24.52 32.77
C VAL A 559 19.21 24.12 31.93
N VAL A 560 18.01 24.39 32.42
CA VAL A 560 16.76 24.01 31.77
C VAL A 560 15.90 25.23 31.48
N GLU A 561 15.13 25.15 30.41
CA GLU A 561 14.12 26.14 30.03
C GLU A 561 12.82 25.43 29.62
N TYR A 562 11.72 26.17 29.50
CA TYR A 562 10.46 25.58 29.03
C TYR A 562 10.58 25.25 27.54
N ALA A 563 10.20 24.03 27.13
CA ALA A 563 10.46 23.50 25.79
C ALA A 563 9.91 24.42 24.67
N PHE A 564 8.70 24.95 24.85
CA PHE A 564 8.09 25.89 23.90
C PHE A 564 8.70 27.29 23.93
N HIS A 565 9.28 27.73 25.06
CA HIS A 565 9.96 29.02 25.15
C HIS A 565 11.34 28.98 24.46
N ALA A 566 12.02 27.83 24.41
CA ALA A 566 13.27 27.68 23.66
C ALA A 566 13.14 28.03 22.17
N LEU A 567 11.93 27.91 21.62
CA LEU A 567 11.61 28.30 20.24
C LEU A 567 11.64 29.83 20.03
N GLN A 568 11.91 30.66 21.03
CA GLN A 568 11.90 32.14 20.93
C GLN A 568 12.83 32.72 19.85
N SER A 569 13.85 31.96 19.42
CA SER A 569 14.79 32.32 18.35
C SER A 569 14.39 31.81 16.95
N THR A 570 13.25 31.12 16.84
CA THR A 570 12.74 30.51 15.60
C THR A 570 11.75 31.42 14.87
N SER A 571 11.44 31.12 13.60
CA SER A 571 10.34 31.79 12.89
C SER A 571 8.97 31.54 13.54
N ALA A 572 8.76 30.36 14.14
CA ALA A 572 7.52 29.99 14.81
C ALA A 572 7.14 30.94 15.96
N ALA A 573 8.12 31.55 16.64
CA ALA A 573 7.89 32.56 17.67
C ALA A 573 7.19 33.84 17.17
N LYS A 574 7.22 34.09 15.86
CA LYS A 574 6.52 35.22 15.21
C LYS A 574 5.05 34.89 14.91
N LEU A 575 4.71 33.60 14.83
CA LEU A 575 3.39 33.10 14.45
C LEU A 575 2.53 32.71 15.66
N VAL A 576 3.15 32.29 16.76
CA VAL A 576 2.45 31.74 17.93
C VAL A 576 2.93 32.36 19.24
N GLY A 577 1.99 32.69 20.13
CA GLY A 577 2.31 33.22 21.45
C GLY A 577 2.88 32.14 22.37
N LEU A 578 4.21 31.96 22.37
CA LEU A 578 4.91 30.88 23.10
C LEU A 578 4.54 30.77 24.59
N LYS A 579 4.16 31.88 25.23
CA LYS A 579 3.71 31.93 26.64
C LYS A 579 2.33 31.31 26.90
N GLN A 580 1.61 30.90 25.86
CA GLN A 580 0.31 30.22 25.97
C GLN A 580 0.45 28.68 26.08
N PHE A 581 1.64 28.14 25.82
CA PHE A 581 1.90 26.71 25.90
C PHE A 581 2.12 26.22 27.33
N PRO A 582 1.95 24.90 27.60
CA PRO A 582 2.19 24.31 28.90
C PRO A 582 3.62 24.53 29.45
N LEU A 583 3.71 24.70 30.78
CA LEU A 583 4.94 24.96 31.53
C LEU A 583 5.43 23.72 32.33
N ASP A 584 4.89 22.55 32.03
CA ASP A 584 5.28 21.24 32.56
C ASP A 584 6.31 20.51 31.66
N PHE A 585 6.55 21.02 30.44
CA PHE A 585 7.53 20.49 29.50
C PHE A 585 8.80 21.35 29.42
N PHE A 586 9.95 20.71 29.61
CA PHE A 586 11.27 21.35 29.71
C PHE A 586 12.22 20.86 28.62
N VAL A 587 13.28 21.61 28.38
CA VAL A 587 14.42 21.24 27.54
C VAL A 587 15.73 21.68 28.18
N SER A 588 16.81 20.91 28.00
CA SER A 588 18.15 21.28 28.42
C SER A 588 18.80 22.29 27.48
N LYS A 589 19.65 23.17 28.01
CA LYS A 589 20.45 24.10 27.19
C LYS A 589 21.46 23.40 26.27
N ASP A 590 21.93 22.20 26.61
CA ASP A 590 22.82 21.41 25.73
C ASP A 590 22.06 20.82 24.53
N PHE A 591 20.76 20.56 24.67
CA PHE A 591 19.89 20.23 23.55
C PHE A 591 19.68 21.43 22.62
N THR A 592 19.34 22.61 23.17
CA THR A 592 19.02 23.82 22.38
C THR A 592 20.25 24.46 21.73
N ARG A 593 21.43 24.32 22.33
CA ARG A 593 22.69 24.88 21.82
C ARG A 593 23.43 23.90 20.90
N THR A 594 23.04 23.87 19.63
CA THR A 594 23.69 23.05 18.58
C THR A 594 24.93 23.69 17.96
N ILE A 595 24.93 25.02 17.83
CA ILE A 595 25.99 25.81 17.17
C ILE A 595 26.59 26.88 18.10
N LYS A 596 27.79 27.34 17.78
CA LYS A 596 28.37 28.54 18.40
C LYS A 596 27.65 29.78 17.87
N SER A 597 27.19 30.65 18.77
CA SER A 597 26.68 31.98 18.41
C SER A 597 27.80 32.80 17.77
N SER A 598 27.82 32.89 16.45
CA SER A 598 28.77 33.74 15.75
C SER A 598 28.34 35.21 15.87
N THR A 599 29.30 36.09 16.13
CA THR A 599 29.11 37.54 16.14
C THR A 599 28.94 38.15 14.74
N TYR A 600 28.95 37.33 13.68
CA TYR A 600 28.88 37.77 12.28
C TYR A 600 27.44 37.86 11.77
N SER A 601 26.65 38.76 12.34
CA SER A 601 25.64 39.53 11.59
C SER A 601 24.97 40.57 12.51
N THR A 602 25.38 41.83 12.40
CA THR A 602 24.62 42.95 12.99
C THR A 602 23.46 43.42 12.10
N ASN A 603 23.27 42.83 10.92
CA ASN A 603 22.39 43.36 9.86
C ASN A 603 21.30 42.38 9.36
N VAL A 604 21.25 41.15 9.88
CA VAL A 604 20.19 40.16 9.58
C VAL A 604 19.77 39.50 10.89
N SER A 605 18.47 39.41 11.15
CA SER A 605 17.93 38.74 12.33
C SER A 605 18.16 37.23 12.23
N PHE A 606 19.17 36.71 12.93
CA PHE A 606 19.42 35.28 13.00
C PHE A 606 18.16 34.54 13.47
N THR A 607 17.78 33.52 12.69
CA THR A 607 16.64 32.65 12.96
C THR A 607 17.20 31.23 13.07
N SER A 608 16.85 30.49 14.13
CA SER A 608 17.53 29.25 14.50
C SER A 608 17.00 27.98 13.81
N ASP A 609 15.92 28.09 13.03
CA ASP A 609 15.13 26.99 12.44
C ASP A 609 16.00 25.87 11.85
N ASP A 610 16.94 26.20 10.97
CA ASP A 610 17.75 25.22 10.25
C ASP A 610 18.82 24.51 11.10
N TYR A 611 19.04 24.98 12.33
CA TYR A 611 20.04 24.47 13.27
C TYR A 611 19.38 23.78 14.47
N LEU A 612 18.06 23.63 14.48
CA LEU A 612 17.35 22.91 15.54
C LEU A 612 17.69 21.42 15.51
N ARG A 613 17.81 20.83 16.72
CA ARG A 613 17.99 19.39 16.89
C ARG A 613 16.62 18.71 16.93
N GLY A 614 16.48 17.60 16.21
CA GLY A 614 15.30 16.73 16.35
C GLY A 614 15.23 16.11 17.75
N VAL A 615 14.03 16.08 18.35
CA VAL A 615 13.82 15.43 19.65
C VAL A 615 14.02 13.92 19.50
N GLN A 616 14.90 13.35 20.31
CA GLN A 616 15.23 11.91 20.31
C GLN A 616 15.15 11.27 21.70
N TYR A 617 15.42 12.05 22.76
CA TYR A 617 15.51 11.58 24.14
C TYR A 617 14.67 12.45 25.05
N VAL A 618 13.74 11.83 25.77
CA VAL A 618 12.82 12.50 26.71
C VAL A 618 12.92 11.81 28.06
N ILE A 619 13.15 12.57 29.13
CA ILE A 619 13.12 12.07 30.50
C ILE A 619 11.74 12.40 31.09
N SER A 620 11.01 11.38 31.54
CA SER A 620 9.81 11.55 32.35
C SER A 620 10.14 11.61 33.83
N ILE A 621 9.50 12.56 34.51
CA ILE A 621 9.76 12.90 35.90
C ILE A 621 8.47 12.62 36.68
N PRO A 622 8.46 11.62 37.57
CA PRO A 622 7.25 11.23 38.29
C PRO A 622 6.84 12.28 39.32
N GLY A 623 5.54 12.50 39.45
CA GLY A 623 4.98 13.38 40.48
C GLY A 623 4.85 12.72 41.85
N LYS A 624 4.18 13.43 42.76
CA LYS A 624 3.87 12.93 44.12
C LYS A 624 3.06 11.63 44.14
N HIS A 625 2.26 11.37 43.10
CA HIS A 625 1.58 10.10 42.91
C HIS A 625 2.37 9.20 41.95
N PRO A 626 2.58 7.91 42.28
CA PRO A 626 3.52 7.05 41.56
C PRO A 626 3.12 6.75 40.11
N PHE A 627 1.84 6.92 39.75
CA PHE A 627 1.25 6.64 38.43
C PHE A 627 1.09 7.88 37.54
N TYR A 628 1.53 9.06 37.98
CA TYR A 628 1.44 10.30 37.19
C TYR A 628 2.83 10.87 36.92
N ILE A 629 3.11 11.14 35.65
CA ILE A 629 4.25 11.96 35.22
C ILE A 629 3.87 13.41 35.51
N GLU A 630 4.71 14.13 36.27
CA GLU A 630 4.48 15.55 36.56
C GLU A 630 5.08 16.43 35.47
N ARG A 631 6.24 16.03 34.92
CA ARG A 631 7.02 16.83 33.97
C ARG A 631 7.75 15.94 32.97
N LEU A 632 8.01 16.48 31.79
CA LEU A 632 8.87 15.90 30.78
C LEU A 632 10.08 16.83 30.56
N LEU A 633 11.25 16.27 30.24
CA LEU A 633 12.47 17.00 29.92
C LEU A 633 13.12 16.43 28.66
N ILE A 634 13.23 17.23 27.61
CA ILE A 634 14.06 16.91 26.43
C ILE A 634 15.54 17.10 26.81
N VAL A 635 16.38 16.12 26.47
CA VAL A 635 17.84 16.15 26.68
C VAL A 635 18.59 15.85 25.38
N SER A 636 19.86 16.26 25.29
CA SER A 636 20.70 15.94 24.14
C SER A 636 21.09 14.46 24.10
N PRO A 637 21.48 13.92 22.93
CA PRO A 637 22.07 12.58 22.84
C PRO A 637 23.33 12.42 23.71
N TYR A 638 24.09 13.49 23.91
CA TYR A 638 25.29 13.51 24.74
C TYR A 638 24.93 13.39 26.23
N GLU A 639 23.97 14.20 26.69
CA GLU A 639 23.44 14.11 28.06
C GLU A 639 22.79 12.75 28.32
N ALA A 640 21.94 12.27 27.41
CA ALA A 640 21.27 10.97 27.54
C ALA A 640 22.28 9.81 27.69
N ASN A 641 23.32 9.78 26.87
CA ASN A 641 24.39 8.78 26.96
C ASN A 641 25.11 8.78 28.31
N LEU A 642 25.40 9.97 28.86
CA LEU A 642 26.10 10.12 30.14
C LEU A 642 25.19 9.91 31.37
N LEU A 643 23.88 10.17 31.24
CA LEU A 643 22.89 9.94 32.29
C LEU A 643 22.41 8.48 32.35
N LEU A 644 22.58 7.70 31.28
CA LEU A 644 22.03 6.35 31.11
C LEU A 644 22.33 5.39 32.28
N SER A 645 23.58 5.35 32.76
CA SER A 645 23.96 4.51 33.91
C SER A 645 23.30 4.99 35.20
N ILE A 646 23.34 6.31 35.46
CA ILE A 646 22.74 6.93 36.64
C ILE A 646 21.23 6.65 36.71
N ILE A 647 20.51 6.77 35.59
CA ILE A 647 19.07 6.53 35.52
C ILE A 647 18.74 5.05 35.75
N ARG A 648 19.51 4.14 35.13
CA ARG A 648 19.37 2.68 35.30
C ARG A 648 19.55 2.24 36.75
N ASP A 649 20.53 2.83 37.45
CA ASP A 649 20.87 2.46 38.82
C ASP A 649 19.94 3.12 39.85
N ALA A 650 19.62 4.41 39.67
CA ALA A 650 18.84 5.17 40.66
C ALA A 650 17.32 4.99 40.54
N LYS A 651 16.81 4.68 39.34
CA LYS A 651 15.38 4.44 39.04
C LYS A 651 14.43 5.50 39.60
N ARG A 652 14.80 6.78 39.49
CA ARG A 652 14.00 7.93 39.97
C ARG A 652 13.28 8.70 38.87
N VAL A 653 13.78 8.61 37.66
CA VAL A 653 13.20 9.14 36.42
C VAL A 653 13.23 8.01 35.38
N THR A 654 12.51 8.18 34.28
CA THR A 654 12.55 7.21 33.17
C THR A 654 12.97 7.94 31.89
N LEU A 655 14.05 7.47 31.26
CA LEU A 655 14.54 7.96 29.97
C LEU A 655 13.85 7.17 28.85
N HIS A 656 13.24 7.88 27.91
CA HIS A 656 12.53 7.34 26.76
C HIS A 656 13.25 7.71 25.47
N ILE A 657 13.26 6.78 24.50
CA ILE A 657 13.54 7.12 23.10
C ILE A 657 12.25 7.57 22.44
N PHE A 658 12.34 8.67 21.70
CA PHE A 658 11.26 9.23 20.88
C PHE A 658 11.75 9.38 19.45
N ALA A 659 10.86 9.14 18.49
CA ALA A 659 11.05 9.56 17.10
C ALA A 659 9.73 10.15 16.59
N PRO A 660 9.72 11.36 16.01
CA PRO A 660 8.50 11.92 15.46
C PRO A 660 8.06 11.12 14.23
N ARG A 661 6.74 11.04 14.01
CA ARG A 661 6.16 10.32 12.87
C ARG A 661 6.42 11.09 11.57
N HIS A 662 7.52 10.77 10.89
CA HIS A 662 7.93 11.41 9.64
C HIS A 662 7.11 10.98 8.41
N ASN A 663 6.45 9.82 8.47
CA ASN A 663 5.65 9.27 7.37
C ASN A 663 4.41 8.58 7.97
N ALA A 664 3.25 8.76 7.34
CA ALA A 664 1.97 8.16 7.74
C ALA A 664 2.00 6.61 7.76
N ASN A 665 2.87 5.98 6.98
CA ASN A 665 2.98 4.52 6.91
C ASN A 665 3.45 3.88 8.22
N PHE A 666 4.14 4.63 9.09
CA PHE A 666 4.59 4.14 10.39
C PHE A 666 3.59 4.50 11.50
N ALA A 667 3.49 3.63 12.51
CA ALA A 667 2.73 3.92 13.72
C ALA A 667 3.31 5.14 14.47
N PRO A 668 2.48 5.96 15.13
CA PRO A 668 2.97 7.05 15.98
C PRO A 668 3.68 6.50 17.22
N LEU A 669 4.79 7.15 17.59
CA LEU A 669 5.65 6.81 18.75
C LEU A 669 5.53 7.86 19.87
N ASP A 670 4.41 8.57 19.89
CA ASP A 670 4.07 9.65 20.83
C ASP A 670 3.73 9.16 22.25
N LYS A 671 3.47 7.87 22.42
CA LYS A 671 3.26 7.21 23.72
C LYS A 671 4.53 7.04 24.56
N LEU A 672 5.72 7.27 23.99
CA LEU A 672 7.02 7.08 24.66
C LEU A 672 7.25 5.64 25.18
N ASP A 673 6.57 4.66 24.59
CA ASP A 673 6.62 3.24 24.96
C ASP A 673 7.67 2.43 24.18
N LEU A 674 8.14 2.93 23.02
CA LEU A 674 9.14 2.30 22.13
C LEU A 674 10.33 1.68 22.85
N TRP A 675 11.04 2.48 23.66
CA TRP A 675 12.10 2.02 24.54
C TRP A 675 12.23 2.98 25.71
N HIS A 676 12.29 2.44 26.92
CA HIS A 676 12.40 3.22 28.12
C HIS A 676 13.27 2.53 29.17
N ILE A 677 13.96 3.32 29.99
CA ILE A 677 14.81 2.82 31.07
C ILE A 677 14.76 3.72 32.31
N GLY A 678 14.58 3.12 33.48
CA GLY A 678 14.51 3.86 34.74
C GLY A 678 13.57 3.25 35.76
N LYS A 679 12.62 4.06 36.23
CA LYS A 679 11.60 3.71 37.22
C LYS A 679 10.50 2.84 36.62
#